data_AF-A0A182SYJ2-F1
#
_entry.id   AF-A0A182SYJ2-F1
#
_cell.length_a   1.000
_cell.length_b   1.000
_cell.length_c   1.000
_cell.angle_alpha   90.00
_cell.angle_beta   90.00
_cell.angle_gamma   90.00
#
_symmetry.space_group_name_H-M   'P 1'
#
loop_
_entity.id
_entity.type
_entity.pdbx_description
1 polymer ?
#
loop_
_entity_poly.entity_id
_entity_poly.type
_entity_poly.pdbx_seq_one_letter_code
_entity_poly.pdbx_strand_id
1 'polypeptide(L)'
;MEEAKLASLLANIRKSSDKSVIYRNLVTIRTNFVTNDGGIRLLSSQDGIKVLVELLSKPYEKVIEVVLSILGNCCTKKECCKQNEQSEERVGHMGEVVMQEHAFMAFECGILKPLISIISNIPNPSIQCRGCRLLGNLAQHEPISYKIARDNATTGYALSTILNESDNTAVLIMVIRAIRQLWREKPLRTTLMEQGCIGKIVHLLIRYAQVESDTDAPLLANRSPDGDGSGSPPSTIANHDHEEKVVLKHWHAPDRMVTKEKFNNIVRNMEHSQLCDIVGYQVIQNYRWKDRPDFQLPTSDETVKLFESVLKCLQMITTTVVQQVIEEIYGEVGAGMHCLVYLCGEKSPFRALSLKVVSNLAANPDAIDRLTECGVIKMAADLIMYADLDDSEKRYCINMMCLLTKEACNRGHIRRSGALQSFMKIAKQSHEKREQAMILYALYQYRFDSLSNEILLSNGLVSFLVRILNGIIADREVAHIRHDEEERERATHTSVFSKRRSHFAKAGKMRRSDLLFHYKSGNGYSHHHQQQHQQHHKAAKQSKLDPYCSAPESPDSGSSGYASTSYGTVRSPSMSIGSSPPRVPEDEAFEDDTEVYSPVCSDHEQEDETATANDANENELAAAAAPDEGSRTVEPSEQEELDGAEEETSDFDMVAYLIEDNSNAKWLDAAEEKDLPVEEDSVGVKPSSKASSTHPDDCVDENEMFKIELDIATAKTFEKYPMQPTLTLLWSVSKSFPAMEFVQADTLETLLKICKHAKKPRGRAFQTLANILKHVNHFLPLLKQDFVFRLHEMKSPYPAHGARCWSCDEMRTACNDLMSLFGSVGETGYGQGEIAHILRTGERDLKLRVSIIVLFVVRDTRLLHKLLFDMKVLEMVMDFILDEGTDQQQQQQQGQRLNGIACCAITRLSQNLSIFGEEEDTGTPSEKLEAQEFDNTVTICDESALSSDEKVTFRVRSSPTAPQETVIVSKALLIEGSEVFRRMFEGDHFIESKNNEVHLHEPISADGLRYFFYLVRLQTLNKLTGMAPPPKVIEASLDALSLAQKYLLPTIEKPVLNIIKTLLNDDCVLNVFEWSLRNYNQELLVASTYYFLYSDISGAAKWKLYRAANRSCYRDEWRRLLTETILYRVQPNAEL
;
A
#
# COMPACT_ATOMS: atom_id res chain seq x y z
N MET A 1 -32.98 7.81 67.11
CA MET A 1 -34.43 7.50 67.24
C MET A 1 -34.86 6.42 66.26
N GLU A 2 -34.51 6.53 64.98
CA GLU A 2 -34.90 5.57 63.94
C GLU A 2 -34.33 4.15 64.15
N GLU A 3 -33.10 4.02 64.65
CA GLU A 3 -32.47 2.72 64.94
C GLU A 3 -33.26 1.89 65.96
N ALA A 4 -33.63 2.47 67.10
CA ALA A 4 -34.44 1.80 68.11
C ALA A 4 -35.83 1.39 67.57
N LYS A 5 -36.40 2.21 66.68
CA LYS A 5 -37.65 1.90 65.97
C LYS A 5 -37.47 0.71 65.02
N LEU A 6 -36.36 0.64 64.29
CA LEU A 6 -36.05 -0.47 63.38
C LEU A 6 -35.78 -1.77 64.13
N ALA A 7 -34.96 -1.72 65.18
CA ALA A 7 -34.69 -2.87 66.06
C ALA A 7 -36.00 -3.41 66.70
N SER A 8 -36.92 -2.54 67.11
CA SER A 8 -38.25 -2.93 67.59
C SER A 8 -39.07 -3.64 66.51
N LEU A 9 -39.12 -3.12 65.28
CA LEU A 9 -39.82 -3.74 64.15
C LEU A 9 -39.25 -5.13 63.81
N LEU A 10 -37.93 -5.27 63.77
CA LEU A 10 -37.24 -6.54 63.51
C LEU A 10 -37.45 -7.55 64.67
N ALA A 11 -37.40 -7.10 65.92
CA ALA A 11 -37.69 -7.95 67.07
C ALA A 11 -39.14 -8.46 67.09
N ASN A 12 -40.10 -7.61 66.71
CA ASN A 12 -41.51 -8.00 66.58
C ASN A 12 -41.72 -9.01 65.43
N ILE A 13 -40.97 -8.87 64.34
CA ILE A 13 -40.96 -9.84 63.22
C ILE A 13 -40.38 -11.20 63.65
N ARG A 14 -39.28 -11.22 64.43
CA ARG A 14 -38.68 -12.48 64.95
C ARG A 14 -39.59 -13.19 65.96
N LYS A 15 -40.30 -12.44 66.81
CA LYS A 15 -41.11 -12.99 67.92
C LYS A 15 -42.55 -13.36 67.54
N SER A 16 -43.14 -12.72 66.53
CA SER A 16 -44.53 -12.94 66.16
C SER A 16 -44.70 -14.17 65.25
N SER A 17 -45.72 -14.98 65.52
CA SER A 17 -46.24 -15.99 64.60
C SER A 17 -47.43 -15.49 63.77
N ASP A 18 -47.99 -14.32 64.09
CA ASP A 18 -49.12 -13.74 63.35
C ASP A 18 -48.64 -13.08 62.05
N LYS A 19 -49.08 -13.67 60.93
CA LYS A 19 -48.84 -13.20 59.56
C LYS A 19 -49.23 -11.73 59.37
N SER A 20 -50.30 -11.27 60.04
CA SER A 20 -50.81 -9.90 59.94
C SER A 20 -49.92 -8.87 60.64
N VAL A 21 -49.24 -9.26 61.72
CA VAL A 21 -48.28 -8.45 62.46
C VAL A 21 -46.95 -8.41 61.72
N ILE A 22 -46.46 -9.55 61.24
CA ILE A 22 -45.27 -9.65 60.39
C ILE A 22 -45.43 -8.74 59.15
N TYR A 23 -46.55 -8.85 58.43
CA TYR A 23 -46.84 -8.03 57.25
C TYR A 23 -46.84 -6.52 57.55
N ARG A 24 -47.54 -6.07 58.60
CA ARG A 24 -47.60 -4.65 59.00
C ARG A 24 -46.22 -4.08 59.34
N ASN A 25 -45.39 -4.85 60.06
CA ASN A 25 -44.02 -4.44 60.38
C ASN A 25 -43.14 -4.38 59.13
N LEU A 26 -43.24 -5.36 58.23
CA LEU A 26 -42.49 -5.36 56.96
C LEU A 26 -42.88 -4.20 56.04
N VAL A 27 -44.17 -3.87 55.92
CA VAL A 27 -44.61 -2.69 55.15
C VAL A 27 -44.01 -1.41 55.75
N THR A 28 -43.97 -1.30 57.09
CA THR A 28 -43.35 -0.17 57.80
C THR A 28 -41.83 -0.08 57.57
N ILE A 29 -41.14 -1.22 57.43
CA ILE A 29 -39.73 -1.27 57.01
C ILE A 29 -39.59 -0.81 55.55
N ARG A 30 -40.45 -1.32 54.66
CA ARG A 30 -40.42 -1.02 53.22
C ARG A 30 -40.56 0.47 52.93
N THR A 31 -41.49 1.17 53.59
CA THR A 31 -41.76 2.58 53.30
C THR A 31 -40.77 3.55 53.93
N ASN A 32 -40.23 3.22 55.10
CA ASN A 32 -39.48 4.19 55.90
C ASN A 32 -37.96 3.96 55.91
N PHE A 33 -37.49 2.73 55.62
CA PHE A 33 -36.07 2.37 55.80
C PHE A 33 -35.36 1.91 54.53
N VAL A 34 -36.08 1.44 53.49
CA VAL A 34 -35.43 1.00 52.22
C VAL A 34 -35.78 1.89 51.02
N THR A 35 -36.01 3.18 51.31
CA THR A 35 -36.20 4.25 50.33
C THR A 35 -34.94 5.08 50.10
N ASN A 36 -33.95 5.01 51.00
CA ASN A 36 -32.67 5.72 50.91
C ASN A 36 -31.50 4.84 51.41
N ASP A 37 -30.27 5.23 51.08
CA ASP A 37 -29.07 4.42 51.36
C ASP A 37 -28.78 4.30 52.87
N GLY A 38 -29.04 5.37 53.64
CA GLY A 38 -28.79 5.40 55.08
C GLY A 38 -29.68 4.41 55.85
N GLY A 39 -30.96 4.32 55.49
CA GLY A 39 -31.88 3.35 56.08
C GLY A 39 -31.58 1.90 55.67
N ILE A 40 -31.06 1.67 54.46
CA ILE A 40 -30.61 0.32 54.04
C ILE A 40 -29.39 -0.11 54.87
N ARG A 41 -28.40 0.78 55.07
CA ARG A 41 -27.25 0.53 55.95
C ARG A 41 -27.70 0.22 57.39
N LEU A 42 -28.66 0.98 57.90
CA LEU A 42 -29.24 0.79 59.24
C LEU A 42 -30.02 -0.53 59.38
N LEU A 43 -30.70 -0.97 58.32
CA LEU A 43 -31.31 -2.30 58.25
C LEU A 43 -30.25 -3.40 58.26
N SER A 44 -29.10 -3.17 57.61
CA SER A 44 -28.00 -4.12 57.56
C SER A 44 -27.26 -4.26 58.89
N SER A 45 -26.97 -3.16 59.58
CA SER A 45 -26.27 -3.17 60.88
C SER A 45 -27.08 -3.84 62.01
N GLN A 46 -28.39 -4.01 61.83
CA GLN A 46 -29.32 -4.61 62.78
C GLN A 46 -29.74 -6.05 62.37
N ASP A 47 -28.88 -6.80 61.66
CA ASP A 47 -29.16 -8.15 61.12
C ASP A 47 -30.40 -8.23 60.19
N GLY A 48 -30.95 -7.10 59.73
CA GLY A 48 -32.25 -7.06 59.07
C GLY A 48 -32.29 -7.88 57.78
N ILE A 49 -31.20 -7.91 57.01
CA ILE A 49 -31.07 -8.74 55.80
C ILE A 49 -31.21 -10.23 56.13
N LYS A 50 -30.58 -10.70 57.21
CA LYS A 50 -30.66 -12.09 57.66
C LYS A 50 -32.10 -12.47 58.04
N VAL A 51 -32.78 -11.61 58.81
CA VAL A 51 -34.21 -11.80 59.17
C VAL A 51 -35.10 -11.90 57.94
N LEU A 52 -34.84 -11.07 56.92
CA LEU A 52 -35.59 -11.07 55.68
C LEU A 52 -35.34 -12.36 54.87
N VAL A 53 -34.11 -12.85 54.79
CA VAL A 53 -33.80 -14.13 54.13
C VAL A 53 -34.43 -15.31 54.85
N GLU A 54 -34.41 -15.35 56.19
CA GLU A 54 -35.10 -16.39 56.99
C GLU A 54 -36.62 -16.42 56.76
N LEU A 55 -37.24 -15.29 56.41
CA LEU A 55 -38.67 -15.21 56.10
C LEU A 55 -39.04 -15.75 54.71
N LEU A 56 -38.11 -15.78 53.74
CA LEU A 56 -38.38 -16.34 52.41
C LEU A 56 -38.73 -17.82 52.47
N SER A 57 -38.19 -18.55 53.46
CA SER A 57 -38.49 -19.97 53.69
C SER A 57 -39.88 -20.24 54.27
N LYS A 58 -40.73 -19.22 54.49
CA LYS A 58 -42.10 -19.38 55.04
C LYS A 58 -43.16 -19.23 53.94
N PRO A 59 -44.17 -20.13 53.87
CA PRO A 59 -45.10 -20.23 52.73
C PRO A 59 -46.24 -19.19 52.78
N TYR A 60 -45.91 -17.89 52.84
CA TYR A 60 -46.88 -16.80 52.97
C TYR A 60 -46.68 -15.74 51.87
N GLU A 61 -47.40 -15.86 50.75
CA GLU A 61 -47.26 -15.00 49.57
C GLU A 61 -47.16 -13.49 49.87
N LYS A 62 -48.11 -12.91 50.62
CA LYS A 62 -48.09 -11.48 50.97
C LYS A 62 -46.88 -11.05 51.81
N VAL A 63 -46.27 -11.98 52.55
CA VAL A 63 -45.03 -11.73 53.31
C VAL A 63 -43.84 -11.83 52.36
N ILE A 64 -43.76 -12.91 51.57
CA ILE A 64 -42.73 -13.11 50.53
C ILE A 64 -42.67 -11.90 49.59
N GLU A 65 -43.81 -11.43 49.09
CA GLU A 65 -43.92 -10.28 48.18
C GLU A 65 -43.25 -9.02 48.76
N VAL A 66 -43.53 -8.70 50.02
CA VAL A 66 -42.95 -7.53 50.70
C VAL A 66 -41.47 -7.75 51.02
N VAL A 67 -41.08 -8.96 51.45
CA VAL A 67 -39.67 -9.31 51.71
C VAL A 67 -38.82 -9.19 50.44
N LEU A 68 -39.27 -9.76 49.31
CA LEU A 68 -38.62 -9.62 48.00
C LEU A 68 -38.55 -8.15 47.57
N SER A 69 -39.58 -7.35 47.86
CA SER A 69 -39.57 -5.91 47.59
C SER A 69 -38.51 -5.15 48.42
N ILE A 70 -38.31 -5.53 49.68
CA ILE A 70 -37.33 -4.91 50.57
C ILE A 70 -35.92 -5.30 50.14
N LEU A 71 -35.64 -6.61 50.02
CA LEU A 71 -34.34 -7.13 49.57
C LEU A 71 -34.00 -6.62 48.15
N GLY A 72 -34.99 -6.54 47.26
CA GLY A 72 -34.87 -5.98 45.93
C GLY A 72 -34.59 -4.48 45.87
N ASN A 73 -34.85 -3.73 46.96
CA ASN A 73 -34.36 -2.35 47.15
C ASN A 73 -32.93 -2.34 47.74
N CYS A 74 -32.63 -3.20 48.72
CA CYS A 74 -31.30 -3.30 49.34
C CYS A 74 -30.20 -3.62 48.32
N CYS A 75 -30.48 -4.49 47.34
CA CYS A 75 -29.52 -4.96 46.34
C CYS A 75 -29.52 -4.10 45.05
N THR A 76 -29.94 -2.83 45.08
CA THR A 76 -30.10 -2.03 43.84
C THR A 76 -28.81 -1.49 43.23
N LYS A 77 -27.77 -1.30 44.04
CA LYS A 77 -26.50 -0.70 43.63
C LYS A 77 -25.51 -1.75 43.13
N LYS A 78 -24.61 -1.28 42.28
CA LYS A 78 -23.43 -1.99 41.81
C LYS A 78 -22.23 -1.09 42.08
N GLU A 79 -21.40 -1.44 43.06
CA GLU A 79 -20.11 -0.78 43.22
C GLU A 79 -19.20 -1.11 42.03
N CYS A 80 -18.61 -0.07 41.46
CA CYS A 80 -17.77 -0.20 40.28
C CYS A 80 -16.32 -0.36 40.75
N CYS A 81 -15.86 -1.61 40.87
CA CYS A 81 -14.43 -1.93 40.96
C CYS A 81 -13.74 -1.66 39.62
N LYS A 82 -13.66 -0.37 39.26
CA LYS A 82 -12.64 0.18 38.37
C LYS A 82 -11.73 1.03 39.24
N GLN A 83 -10.81 0.37 39.95
CA GLN A 83 -9.57 1.06 40.30
C GLN A 83 -8.86 1.37 38.98
N ASN A 84 -8.50 2.63 38.79
CA ASN A 84 -7.69 3.05 37.64
C ASN A 84 -6.34 2.35 37.72
N GLU A 85 -5.88 1.76 36.62
CA GLU A 85 -4.49 1.28 36.45
C GLU A 85 -3.48 2.45 36.28
N GLN A 86 -3.83 3.65 36.76
CA GLN A 86 -3.05 4.89 36.61
C GLN A 86 -3.20 5.81 37.84
N SER A 87 -2.68 5.36 38.98
CA SER A 87 -2.24 6.23 40.09
C SER A 87 -1.42 5.43 41.10
N GLU A 88 -0.12 5.30 40.85
CA GLU A 88 0.83 5.12 41.95
C GLU A 88 0.92 6.41 42.80
N GLU A 89 1.52 6.26 43.99
CA GLU A 89 1.85 7.29 44.98
C GLU A 89 0.74 7.83 45.93
N ARG A 90 0.97 7.50 47.23
CA ARG A 90 0.48 8.17 48.46
C ARG A 90 -1.03 8.00 48.75
N VAL A 91 -1.50 7.79 49.98
CA VAL A 91 -0.91 7.95 51.33
C VAL A 91 -1.25 6.73 52.18
N GLY A 92 -0.34 6.29 53.05
CA GLY A 92 -0.68 5.27 54.05
C GLY A 92 -1.39 5.87 55.27
N HIS A 93 -2.49 5.27 55.70
CA HIS A 93 -2.89 5.07 57.11
C HIS A 93 -3.96 3.97 57.18
N MET A 94 -3.92 3.15 58.23
CA MET A 94 -4.93 2.11 58.45
C MET A 94 -6.31 2.73 58.72
N GLY A 95 -7.26 2.48 57.81
CA GLY A 95 -8.70 2.63 58.03
C GLY A 95 -9.41 1.45 57.39
N GLU A 96 -10.27 0.77 58.15
CA GLU A 96 -10.91 -0.49 57.73
C GLU A 96 -11.77 -0.32 56.47
N VAL A 97 -11.39 -1.01 55.40
CA VAL A 97 -12.23 -1.13 54.19
C VAL A 97 -13.28 -2.21 54.43
N VAL A 98 -14.36 -1.85 55.14
CA VAL A 98 -15.55 -2.70 55.33
C VAL A 98 -16.78 -2.00 54.75
N MET A 99 -16.91 -2.06 53.42
CA MET A 99 -18.18 -1.89 52.72
C MET A 99 -18.59 -3.25 52.16
N GLN A 100 -19.04 -4.16 53.04
CA GLN A 100 -19.70 -5.39 52.59
C GLN A 100 -21.05 -5.02 51.97
N GLU A 101 -21.10 -5.06 50.64
CA GLU A 101 -22.27 -4.68 49.84
C GLU A 101 -23.50 -5.53 50.24
N HIS A 102 -24.67 -4.92 50.39
CA HIS A 102 -25.88 -5.59 50.92
C HIS A 102 -26.29 -6.86 50.15
N ALA A 103 -25.97 -6.92 48.85
CA ALA A 103 -26.15 -8.10 48.01
C ALA A 103 -25.26 -9.29 48.44
N PHE A 104 -24.02 -9.01 48.87
CA PHE A 104 -23.09 -10.01 49.38
C PHE A 104 -23.53 -10.53 50.76
N MET A 105 -24.00 -9.66 51.66
CA MET A 105 -24.58 -10.11 52.94
C MET A 105 -25.82 -10.99 52.75
N ALA A 106 -26.70 -10.65 51.79
CA ALA A 106 -27.85 -11.49 51.44
C ALA A 106 -27.41 -12.87 50.89
N PHE A 107 -26.33 -12.88 50.09
CA PHE A 107 -25.71 -14.08 49.56
C PHE A 107 -25.10 -14.97 50.66
N GLU A 108 -24.35 -14.41 51.61
CA GLU A 108 -23.82 -15.12 52.78
C GLU A 108 -24.94 -15.69 53.67
N CYS A 109 -26.07 -15.00 53.78
CA CYS A 109 -27.28 -15.49 54.44
C CYS A 109 -27.99 -16.64 53.69
N GLY A 110 -27.51 -17.06 52.51
CA GLY A 110 -28.01 -18.21 51.77
C GLY A 110 -29.23 -17.93 50.87
N ILE A 111 -29.46 -16.67 50.47
CA ILE A 111 -30.68 -16.23 49.76
C ILE A 111 -31.01 -17.00 48.47
N LEU A 112 -30.00 -17.53 47.76
CA LEU A 112 -30.17 -18.07 46.40
C LEU A 112 -31.17 -19.25 46.34
N LYS A 113 -31.06 -20.23 47.24
CA LYS A 113 -31.93 -21.42 47.22
C LYS A 113 -33.40 -21.08 47.48
N PRO A 114 -33.77 -20.31 48.55
CA PRO A 114 -35.13 -19.84 48.72
C PRO A 114 -35.62 -18.99 47.53
N LEU A 115 -34.80 -18.07 47.02
CA LEU A 115 -35.19 -17.17 45.93
C LEU A 115 -35.54 -17.93 44.64
N ILE A 116 -34.68 -18.85 44.21
CA ILE A 116 -34.89 -19.61 42.98
C ILE A 116 -36.10 -20.55 43.12
N SER A 117 -36.29 -21.18 44.28
CA SER A 117 -37.46 -22.00 44.59
C SER A 117 -38.77 -21.20 44.59
N ILE A 118 -38.77 -19.97 45.10
CA ILE A 118 -39.94 -19.08 45.05
C ILE A 118 -40.27 -18.69 43.61
N ILE A 119 -39.25 -18.33 42.82
CA ILE A 119 -39.40 -17.92 41.42
C ILE A 119 -39.96 -19.07 40.57
N SER A 120 -39.45 -20.30 40.75
CA SER A 120 -39.88 -21.46 39.96
C SER A 120 -41.25 -22.02 40.34
N ASN A 121 -41.65 -21.93 41.62
CA ASN A 121 -42.80 -22.68 42.15
C ASN A 121 -44.04 -21.81 42.45
N ILE A 122 -43.94 -20.47 42.39
CA ILE A 122 -45.05 -19.56 42.70
C ILE A 122 -45.39 -18.72 41.45
N PRO A 123 -46.38 -19.13 40.63
CA PRO A 123 -46.80 -18.43 39.40
C PRO A 123 -47.66 -17.19 39.69
N ASN A 124 -47.24 -16.36 40.64
CA ASN A 124 -47.88 -15.09 40.97
C ASN A 124 -47.06 -13.96 40.34
N PRO A 125 -47.60 -13.18 39.37
CA PRO A 125 -46.86 -12.12 38.67
C PRO A 125 -46.21 -11.09 39.60
N SER A 126 -46.87 -10.77 40.72
CA SER A 126 -46.38 -9.83 41.73
C SER A 126 -45.12 -10.35 42.44
N ILE A 127 -45.05 -11.66 42.66
CA ILE A 127 -43.91 -12.34 43.29
C ILE A 127 -42.80 -12.59 42.27
N GLN A 128 -43.12 -13.13 41.08
CA GLN A 128 -42.15 -13.39 40.02
C GLN A 128 -41.45 -12.11 39.57
N CYS A 129 -42.18 -11.01 39.33
CA CYS A 129 -41.59 -9.71 38.98
C CYS A 129 -40.55 -9.25 40.03
N ARG A 130 -40.89 -9.31 41.33
CA ARG A 130 -39.94 -8.92 42.40
C ARG A 130 -38.82 -9.92 42.61
N GLY A 131 -39.07 -11.22 42.42
CA GLY A 131 -38.09 -12.28 42.50
C GLY A 131 -37.04 -12.16 41.39
N CYS A 132 -37.47 -12.08 40.13
CA CYS A 132 -36.60 -11.84 38.97
C CYS A 132 -35.86 -10.50 39.08
N ARG A 133 -36.50 -9.43 39.60
CA ARG A 133 -35.81 -8.17 39.89
C ARG A 133 -34.68 -8.35 40.90
N LEU A 134 -34.93 -9.07 42.00
CA LEU A 134 -33.92 -9.34 43.03
C LEU A 134 -32.79 -10.24 42.50
N LEU A 135 -33.12 -11.29 41.74
CA LEU A 135 -32.15 -12.16 41.09
C LEU A 135 -31.27 -11.39 40.10
N GLY A 136 -31.87 -10.58 39.21
CA GLY A 136 -31.16 -9.69 38.29
C GLY A 136 -30.47 -8.48 38.97
N ASN A 137 -30.65 -8.32 40.28
CA ASN A 137 -29.88 -7.40 41.11
C ASN A 137 -28.66 -8.12 41.69
N LEU A 138 -28.85 -9.26 42.36
CA LEU A 138 -27.78 -10.12 42.86
C LEU A 138 -26.80 -10.55 41.75
N ALA A 139 -27.29 -10.85 40.55
CA ALA A 139 -26.47 -11.23 39.39
C ALA A 139 -25.63 -10.10 38.77
N GLN A 140 -25.69 -8.87 39.30
CA GLN A 140 -24.78 -7.79 38.88
C GLN A 140 -23.38 -7.89 39.52
N HIS A 141 -23.23 -8.71 40.58
CA HIS A 141 -21.97 -8.96 41.27
C HIS A 141 -21.41 -10.31 40.81
N GLU A 142 -20.24 -10.28 40.18
CA GLU A 142 -19.60 -11.43 39.52
C GLU A 142 -19.40 -12.68 40.40
N PRO A 143 -19.03 -12.58 41.70
CA PRO A 143 -18.96 -13.75 42.58
C PRO A 143 -20.32 -14.44 42.78
N ILE A 144 -21.41 -13.67 42.74
CA ILE A 144 -22.77 -14.18 42.96
C ILE A 144 -23.32 -14.80 41.66
N SER A 145 -23.12 -14.17 40.50
CA SER A 145 -23.53 -14.75 39.21
C SER A 145 -22.82 -16.09 38.94
N TYR A 146 -21.52 -16.16 39.20
CA TYR A 146 -20.75 -17.41 39.11
C TYR A 146 -21.30 -18.51 40.03
N LYS A 147 -21.66 -18.17 41.28
CA LYS A 147 -22.25 -19.13 42.23
C LYS A 147 -23.65 -19.58 41.82
N ILE A 148 -24.47 -18.69 41.26
CA ILE A 148 -25.77 -19.05 40.68
C ILE A 148 -25.56 -20.08 39.56
N ALA A 149 -24.63 -19.82 38.64
CA ALA A 149 -24.35 -20.69 37.51
C ALA A 149 -23.79 -22.07 37.91
N ARG A 150 -22.93 -22.12 38.92
CA ARG A 150 -22.27 -23.36 39.35
C ARG A 150 -23.15 -24.24 40.26
N ASP A 151 -23.88 -23.65 41.20
CA ASP A 151 -24.58 -24.39 42.26
C ASP A 151 -26.12 -24.49 42.04
N ASN A 152 -26.68 -23.81 41.04
CA ASN A 152 -28.14 -23.75 40.83
C ASN A 152 -28.52 -23.93 39.34
N ALA A 153 -28.23 -25.10 38.77
CA ALA A 153 -28.52 -25.44 37.37
C ALA A 153 -30.00 -25.23 36.96
N THR A 154 -30.94 -25.34 37.89
CA THR A 154 -32.39 -25.09 37.65
C THR A 154 -32.72 -23.63 37.34
N THR A 155 -31.80 -22.67 37.57
CA THR A 155 -32.05 -21.24 37.33
C THR A 155 -32.36 -20.93 35.87
N GLY A 156 -31.66 -21.57 34.92
CA GLY A 156 -31.90 -21.38 33.49
C GLY A 156 -33.32 -21.81 33.08
N TYR A 157 -33.70 -23.01 33.50
CA TYR A 157 -35.05 -23.56 33.31
C TYR A 157 -36.13 -22.64 33.92
N ALA A 158 -36.00 -22.26 35.20
CA ALA A 158 -36.98 -21.40 35.86
C ALA A 158 -37.16 -20.03 35.18
N LEU A 159 -36.09 -19.45 34.65
CA LEU A 159 -36.17 -18.20 33.87
C LEU A 159 -36.83 -18.41 32.50
N SER A 160 -36.55 -19.52 31.81
CA SER A 160 -37.19 -19.87 30.55
C SER A 160 -38.69 -20.12 30.72
N THR A 161 -39.11 -20.89 31.73
CA THR A 161 -40.51 -21.14 32.07
C THR A 161 -41.29 -19.82 32.25
N ILE A 162 -40.75 -18.89 33.03
CA ILE A 162 -41.39 -17.58 33.26
C ILE A 162 -41.47 -16.73 31.99
N LEU A 163 -40.41 -16.74 31.18
CA LEU A 163 -40.37 -16.04 29.89
C LEU A 163 -41.39 -16.63 28.89
N ASN A 164 -41.66 -17.92 28.96
CA ASN A 164 -42.59 -18.62 28.08
C ASN A 164 -44.05 -18.50 28.50
N GLU A 165 -44.33 -18.55 29.80
CA GLU A 165 -45.69 -18.61 30.38
C GLU A 165 -46.31 -17.26 30.76
N SER A 166 -45.52 -16.19 30.90
CA SER A 166 -46.03 -14.90 31.40
C SER A 166 -46.40 -13.91 30.29
N ASP A 167 -47.67 -13.52 30.22
CA ASP A 167 -48.11 -12.35 29.42
C ASP A 167 -47.95 -11.01 30.15
N ASN A 168 -47.49 -10.99 31.42
CA ASN A 168 -47.37 -9.75 32.18
C ASN A 168 -46.10 -8.97 31.80
N THR A 169 -46.26 -7.82 31.16
CA THR A 169 -45.20 -6.87 30.77
C THR A 169 -44.16 -6.63 31.87
N ALA A 170 -44.58 -6.37 33.11
CA ALA A 170 -43.65 -6.11 34.20
C ALA A 170 -42.83 -7.35 34.62
N VAL A 171 -43.42 -8.55 34.60
CA VAL A 171 -42.68 -9.81 34.80
C VAL A 171 -41.69 -10.03 33.67
N LEU A 172 -42.12 -9.87 32.42
CA LEU A 172 -41.27 -10.02 31.23
C LEU A 172 -40.06 -9.08 31.26
N ILE A 173 -40.25 -7.79 31.57
CA ILE A 173 -39.13 -6.84 31.71
C ILE A 173 -38.12 -7.32 32.78
N MET A 174 -38.59 -7.85 33.92
CA MET A 174 -37.71 -8.30 35.01
C MET A 174 -37.03 -9.64 34.74
N VAL A 175 -37.69 -10.61 34.11
CA VAL A 175 -37.06 -11.90 33.74
C VAL A 175 -36.00 -11.69 32.64
N ILE A 176 -36.29 -10.86 31.63
CA ILE A 176 -35.33 -10.47 30.59
C ILE A 176 -34.13 -9.72 31.18
N ARG A 177 -34.35 -8.85 32.18
CA ARG A 177 -33.27 -8.21 32.94
C ARG A 177 -32.40 -9.23 33.68
N ALA A 178 -32.99 -10.25 34.31
CA ALA A 178 -32.24 -11.29 35.02
C ALA A 178 -31.41 -12.15 34.04
N ILE A 179 -32.02 -12.60 32.94
CA ILE A 179 -31.36 -13.31 31.83
C ILE A 179 -30.15 -12.51 31.31
N ARG A 180 -30.31 -11.20 31.06
CA ARG A 180 -29.23 -10.34 30.58
C ARG A 180 -28.00 -10.31 31.48
N GLN A 181 -28.18 -10.30 32.81
CA GLN A 181 -27.04 -10.27 33.73
C GLN A 181 -26.36 -11.65 33.81
N LEU A 182 -27.15 -12.73 33.81
CA LEU A 182 -26.66 -14.11 33.91
C LEU A 182 -26.06 -14.64 32.61
N TRP A 183 -26.33 -14.03 31.45
CA TRP A 183 -25.83 -14.44 30.13
C TRP A 183 -24.29 -14.55 30.03
N ARG A 184 -23.57 -13.82 30.88
CA ARG A 184 -22.11 -13.84 30.98
C ARG A 184 -21.60 -15.24 31.36
N GLU A 185 -22.31 -15.90 32.26
CA GLU A 185 -21.96 -17.21 32.80
C GLU A 185 -22.17 -18.31 31.75
N LYS A 186 -21.08 -18.93 31.30
CA LYS A 186 -21.13 -19.97 30.24
C LYS A 186 -22.14 -21.10 30.51
N PRO A 187 -22.23 -21.69 31.73
CA PRO A 187 -23.18 -22.78 31.98
C PRO A 187 -24.64 -22.36 31.81
N LEU A 188 -25.03 -21.20 32.38
CA LEU A 188 -26.41 -20.71 32.27
C LEU A 188 -26.74 -20.29 30.84
N ARG A 189 -25.79 -19.70 30.12
CA ARG A 189 -25.98 -19.35 28.71
C ARG A 189 -26.32 -20.58 27.87
N THR A 190 -25.59 -21.69 28.04
CA THR A 190 -25.89 -22.95 27.34
C THR A 190 -27.31 -23.43 27.65
N THR A 191 -27.70 -23.52 28.93
CA THR A 191 -29.07 -23.92 29.30
C THR A 191 -30.16 -22.98 28.76
N LEU A 192 -29.92 -21.65 28.74
CA LEU A 192 -30.89 -20.70 28.20
C LEU A 192 -31.04 -20.83 26.67
N MET A 193 -29.96 -21.15 25.95
CA MET A 193 -29.98 -21.44 24.52
C MET A 193 -30.68 -22.77 24.21
N GLU A 194 -30.40 -23.85 24.96
CA GLU A 194 -31.10 -25.14 24.85
C GLU A 194 -32.62 -25.03 25.06
N GLN A 195 -33.06 -24.00 25.78
CA GLN A 195 -34.47 -23.73 26.06
C GLN A 195 -35.11 -22.68 25.12
N GLY A 196 -34.46 -22.30 24.01
CA GLY A 196 -35.01 -21.39 22.99
C GLY A 196 -35.28 -19.97 23.48
N CYS A 197 -34.56 -19.50 24.51
CA CYS A 197 -34.85 -18.22 25.15
C CYS A 197 -34.64 -17.02 24.22
N ILE A 198 -33.72 -17.11 23.25
CA ILE A 198 -33.43 -15.98 22.35
C ILE A 198 -34.61 -15.80 21.39
N GLY A 199 -35.10 -16.89 20.81
CA GLY A 199 -36.25 -16.89 19.91
C GLY A 199 -37.49 -16.32 20.59
N LYS A 200 -37.76 -16.69 21.85
CA LYS A 200 -38.86 -16.10 22.62
C LYS A 200 -38.66 -14.61 22.91
N ILE A 201 -37.45 -14.16 23.26
CA ILE A 201 -37.13 -12.74 23.47
C ILE A 201 -37.37 -11.92 22.20
N VAL A 202 -37.01 -12.46 21.04
CA VAL A 202 -37.20 -11.81 19.73
C VAL A 202 -38.66 -11.84 19.30
N HIS A 203 -39.36 -12.96 19.51
CA HIS A 203 -40.80 -13.05 19.29
C HIS A 203 -41.59 -12.03 20.12
N LEU A 204 -41.15 -11.68 21.34
CA LEU A 204 -41.77 -10.58 22.10
C LEU A 204 -41.61 -9.22 21.40
N LEU A 205 -40.47 -8.96 20.76
CA LEU A 205 -40.28 -7.74 19.95
C LEU A 205 -41.23 -7.74 18.74
N ILE A 206 -41.26 -8.86 18.01
CA ILE A 206 -42.09 -9.06 16.81
C ILE A 206 -43.58 -8.92 17.16
N ARG A 207 -44.09 -9.65 18.15
CA ARG A 207 -45.51 -9.67 18.58
C ARG A 207 -46.08 -8.28 18.87
N TYR A 208 -45.27 -7.38 19.41
CA TYR A 208 -45.69 -6.02 19.76
C TYR A 208 -45.28 -4.96 18.73
N ALA A 209 -44.52 -5.33 17.70
CA ALA A 209 -44.14 -4.46 16.59
C ALA A 209 -44.92 -4.75 15.31
N GLN A 210 -45.38 -5.99 15.08
CA GLN A 210 -46.14 -6.34 13.88
C GLN A 210 -47.50 -5.65 13.86
N VAL A 211 -47.94 -5.33 12.64
CA VAL A 211 -49.33 -4.96 12.37
C VAL A 211 -50.10 -6.25 12.08
N GLU A 212 -51.17 -6.51 12.81
CA GLU A 212 -52.05 -7.67 12.55
C GLU A 212 -52.70 -7.51 11.17
N SER A 213 -52.42 -8.43 10.25
CA SER A 213 -53.14 -8.55 8.99
C SER A 213 -54.46 -9.29 9.22
N ASP A 214 -55.59 -8.68 8.86
CA ASP A 214 -56.96 -9.21 8.99
C ASP A 214 -57.26 -10.54 8.23
N THR A 215 -56.23 -11.22 7.70
CA THR A 215 -56.34 -12.44 6.89
C THR A 215 -56.26 -13.75 7.68
N ASP A 216 -55.73 -13.75 8.91
CA ASP A 216 -55.51 -14.98 9.70
C ASP A 216 -56.41 -15.08 10.95
N ALA A 217 -57.72 -15.17 10.72
CA ALA A 217 -58.65 -15.67 11.73
C ALA A 217 -58.52 -17.21 11.85
N PRO A 218 -58.20 -17.77 13.04
CA PRO A 218 -57.93 -19.19 13.18
C PRO A 218 -59.19 -20.06 12.96
N LEU A 219 -59.18 -20.87 11.92
CA LEU A 219 -60.25 -21.81 11.55
C LEU A 219 -60.38 -22.96 12.56
N LEU A 220 -61.09 -22.74 13.67
CA LEU A 220 -61.62 -23.82 14.51
C LEU A 220 -63.06 -23.58 14.97
N ALA A 221 -63.85 -24.65 14.82
CA ALA A 221 -65.19 -24.88 15.36
C ALA A 221 -66.39 -24.09 14.75
N ASN A 222 -67.04 -24.69 13.76
CA ASN A 222 -68.39 -25.24 14.00
C ASN A 222 -68.80 -26.35 13.02
N ARG A 223 -69.59 -27.31 13.53
CA ARG A 223 -70.32 -28.36 12.76
C ARG A 223 -71.59 -27.72 12.15
N SER A 224 -72.35 -28.28 11.21
CA SER A 224 -72.68 -29.69 10.86
C SER A 224 -73.21 -29.76 9.41
N PRO A 225 -73.52 -30.94 8.82
CA PRO A 225 -73.90 -31.07 7.42
C PRO A 225 -75.42 -30.98 7.18
N ASP A 226 -75.83 -30.54 5.98
CA ASP A 226 -77.03 -31.00 5.26
C ASP A 226 -77.15 -30.33 3.87
N GLY A 227 -77.74 -31.01 2.89
CA GLY A 227 -78.49 -30.38 1.79
C GLY A 227 -77.79 -30.09 0.45
N ASP A 228 -78.08 -30.93 -0.54
CA ASP A 228 -77.86 -30.82 -1.99
C ASP A 228 -77.90 -29.41 -2.66
N GLY A 229 -77.13 -29.30 -3.76
CA GLY A 229 -77.82 -29.17 -5.07
C GLY A 229 -77.72 -27.88 -5.88
N SER A 230 -76.72 -27.82 -6.77
CA SER A 230 -76.72 -27.11 -8.07
C SER A 230 -76.68 -25.56 -8.12
N GLY A 231 -75.86 -25.03 -9.04
CA GLY A 231 -75.95 -23.63 -9.50
C GLY A 231 -74.61 -22.91 -9.68
N SER A 232 -74.06 -22.98 -10.91
CA SER A 232 -73.15 -22.05 -11.61
C SER A 232 -72.22 -21.07 -10.83
N PRO A 233 -70.92 -20.97 -11.20
CA PRO A 233 -69.97 -20.09 -10.51
C PRO A 233 -70.21 -18.59 -10.79
N PRO A 234 -70.25 -17.72 -9.76
CA PRO A 234 -70.29 -16.28 -9.94
C PRO A 234 -68.88 -15.66 -10.03
N SER A 235 -68.65 -14.94 -11.14
CA SER A 235 -67.85 -13.71 -11.26
C SER A 235 -66.58 -13.53 -10.40
N THR A 236 -65.44 -13.62 -11.08
CA THR A 236 -64.30 -12.69 -11.00
C THR A 236 -64.30 -11.70 -9.82
N ILE A 237 -63.66 -12.08 -8.72
CA ILE A 237 -63.06 -11.12 -7.79
C ILE A 237 -61.72 -10.70 -8.38
N ALA A 238 -61.45 -9.40 -8.42
CA ALA A 238 -60.23 -8.86 -9.02
C ALA A 238 -59.02 -9.16 -8.13
N ASN A 239 -58.10 -10.02 -8.59
CA ASN A 239 -56.76 -10.11 -8.02
C ASN A 239 -56.04 -8.77 -8.24
N HIS A 240 -55.82 -8.01 -7.17
CA HIS A 240 -54.77 -7.00 -7.13
C HIS A 240 -53.41 -7.69 -6.89
N ASP A 241 -52.99 -8.50 -7.86
CA ASP A 241 -51.61 -8.99 -7.91
C ASP A 241 -50.69 -7.78 -8.20
N HIS A 242 -49.97 -7.34 -7.17
CA HIS A 242 -48.92 -6.35 -7.34
C HIS A 242 -47.77 -6.97 -8.14
N GLU A 243 -47.73 -6.70 -9.46
CA GLU A 243 -46.61 -7.11 -10.32
C GLU A 243 -45.28 -6.59 -9.74
N GLU A 244 -44.52 -7.49 -9.12
CA GLU A 244 -43.20 -7.20 -8.60
C GLU A 244 -42.27 -6.83 -9.77
N LYS A 245 -41.68 -5.63 -9.73
CA LYS A 245 -40.84 -5.11 -10.82
C LYS A 245 -39.37 -5.32 -10.52
N VAL A 246 -38.60 -5.61 -11.56
CA VAL A 246 -37.18 -5.90 -11.52
C VAL A 246 -36.47 -4.95 -12.46
N VAL A 247 -35.43 -4.28 -11.97
CA VAL A 247 -34.50 -3.51 -12.81
C VAL A 247 -33.45 -4.45 -13.37
N LEU A 248 -33.40 -4.61 -14.69
CA LEU A 248 -32.29 -5.23 -15.41
C LEU A 248 -31.16 -4.22 -15.61
N LYS A 249 -29.94 -4.62 -15.29
CA LYS A 249 -28.72 -3.82 -15.49
C LYS A 249 -27.97 -4.35 -16.71
N HIS A 250 -27.56 -3.47 -17.61
CA HIS A 250 -26.81 -3.84 -18.81
C HIS A 250 -25.39 -3.25 -18.78
N TRP A 251 -24.46 -3.84 -19.52
CA TRP A 251 -23.05 -3.41 -19.53
C TRP A 251 -22.83 -2.07 -20.23
N HIS A 252 -23.61 -1.76 -21.28
CA HIS A 252 -23.48 -0.56 -22.11
C HIS A 252 -24.81 0.20 -22.35
N ALA A 253 -25.88 -0.15 -21.64
CA ALA A 253 -27.22 0.41 -21.85
C ALA A 253 -27.89 0.77 -20.50
N PRO A 254 -28.80 1.76 -20.48
CA PRO A 254 -29.46 2.17 -19.25
C PRO A 254 -30.29 1.05 -18.59
N ASP A 255 -30.43 1.15 -17.27
CA ASP A 255 -31.21 0.23 -16.43
C ASP A 255 -32.67 0.13 -16.92
N ARG A 256 -33.15 -1.08 -17.23
CA ARG A 256 -34.50 -1.32 -17.79
C ARG A 256 -35.40 -2.00 -16.76
N MET A 257 -36.53 -1.38 -16.44
CA MET A 257 -37.56 -2.04 -15.63
C MET A 257 -38.35 -3.07 -16.45
N VAL A 258 -38.50 -4.27 -15.89
CA VAL A 258 -39.34 -5.37 -16.39
C VAL A 258 -40.17 -5.94 -15.24
N THR A 259 -41.27 -6.62 -15.52
CA THR A 259 -42.00 -7.39 -14.51
C THR A 259 -41.22 -8.64 -14.12
N LYS A 260 -41.43 -9.19 -12.92
CA LYS A 260 -40.80 -10.44 -12.46
C LYS A 260 -41.09 -11.62 -13.39
N GLU A 261 -42.27 -11.68 -13.99
CA GLU A 261 -42.57 -12.67 -15.02
C GLU A 261 -41.70 -12.48 -16.28
N LYS A 262 -41.56 -11.25 -16.77
CA LYS A 262 -40.70 -10.93 -17.92
C LYS A 262 -39.22 -11.17 -17.60
N PHE A 263 -38.79 -10.90 -16.37
CA PHE A 263 -37.47 -11.27 -15.86
C PHE A 263 -37.27 -12.79 -15.89
N ASN A 264 -38.19 -13.57 -15.31
CA ASN A 264 -38.13 -15.04 -15.30
C ASN A 264 -38.11 -15.62 -16.72
N ASN A 265 -38.85 -15.04 -17.66
CA ASN A 265 -38.84 -15.45 -19.06
C ASN A 265 -37.53 -15.06 -19.78
N ILE A 266 -36.91 -13.93 -19.43
CA ILE A 266 -35.55 -13.58 -19.89
C ILE A 266 -34.53 -14.57 -19.34
N VAL A 267 -34.55 -14.87 -18.04
CA VAL A 267 -33.65 -15.85 -17.40
C VAL A 267 -33.78 -17.25 -18.01
N ARG A 268 -35.01 -17.73 -18.24
CA ARG A 268 -35.26 -19.00 -18.95
C ARG A 268 -34.69 -19.02 -20.37
N ASN A 269 -34.63 -17.88 -21.05
CA ASN A 269 -34.07 -17.76 -22.39
C ASN A 269 -32.55 -17.45 -22.39
N MET A 270 -31.96 -17.09 -21.26
CA MET A 270 -30.51 -16.80 -21.14
C MET A 270 -29.66 -18.07 -21.19
N GLU A 271 -30.18 -19.24 -20.80
CA GLU A 271 -29.44 -20.53 -20.89
C GLU A 271 -29.08 -20.93 -22.33
N HIS A 272 -29.60 -20.24 -23.35
CA HIS A 272 -29.36 -20.51 -24.77
C HIS A 272 -28.83 -19.30 -25.55
N SER A 273 -28.51 -18.17 -24.89
CA SER A 273 -27.99 -16.97 -25.56
C SER A 273 -26.57 -16.65 -25.13
N GLN A 274 -25.61 -16.75 -26.06
CA GLN A 274 -24.21 -16.37 -25.85
C GLN A 274 -23.98 -14.84 -25.89
N LEU A 275 -25.04 -14.04 -26.09
CA LEU A 275 -25.00 -12.60 -26.28
C LEU A 275 -26.00 -11.89 -25.35
N CYS A 276 -25.87 -12.10 -24.03
CA CYS A 276 -26.67 -11.37 -23.05
C CYS A 276 -25.84 -10.25 -22.41
N ASP A 277 -26.28 -9.01 -22.60
CA ASP A 277 -25.69 -7.79 -22.04
C ASP A 277 -26.11 -7.51 -20.59
N ILE A 278 -27.03 -8.33 -20.05
CA ILE A 278 -27.56 -8.24 -18.69
C ILE A 278 -26.50 -8.72 -17.67
N VAL A 279 -25.98 -7.79 -16.88
CA VAL A 279 -24.93 -8.03 -15.86
C VAL A 279 -25.46 -8.10 -14.44
N GLY A 280 -26.78 -7.97 -14.27
CA GLY A 280 -27.43 -8.19 -12.99
C GLY A 280 -28.88 -7.72 -12.98
N TYR A 281 -29.56 -7.99 -11.87
CA TYR A 281 -30.93 -7.56 -11.66
C TYR A 281 -31.11 -7.00 -10.24
N GLN A 282 -32.15 -6.20 -10.05
CA GLN A 282 -32.50 -5.67 -8.74
C GLN A 282 -34.01 -5.58 -8.61
N VAL A 283 -34.57 -6.35 -7.67
CA VAL A 283 -35.99 -6.29 -7.33
C VAL A 283 -36.31 -4.92 -6.72
N ILE A 284 -37.35 -4.26 -7.22
CA ILE A 284 -37.88 -3.03 -6.67
C ILE A 284 -38.83 -3.40 -5.54
N GLN A 285 -38.32 -3.34 -4.30
CA GLN A 285 -39.21 -3.26 -3.14
C GLN A 285 -39.94 -1.91 -3.22
N ASN A 286 -41.28 -1.95 -3.28
CA ASN A 286 -42.13 -0.76 -3.39
C ASN A 286 -42.12 0.13 -2.12
N TYR A 287 -41.42 -0.29 -1.07
CA TYR A 287 -41.25 0.42 0.20
C TYR A 287 -39.77 0.69 0.50
N ARG A 288 -39.47 1.72 1.31
CA ARG A 288 -38.15 1.86 1.95
C ARG A 288 -38.10 1.00 3.21
N TRP A 289 -36.91 0.61 3.64
CA TRP A 289 -36.72 -0.22 4.85
C TRP A 289 -37.32 0.42 6.12
N LYS A 290 -37.36 1.76 6.18
CA LYS A 290 -37.96 2.56 7.25
C LYS A 290 -39.48 2.73 7.16
N ASP A 291 -40.06 2.44 6.00
CA ASP A 291 -41.47 2.63 5.67
C ASP A 291 -42.14 1.26 5.41
N ARG A 292 -41.69 0.20 6.10
CA ARG A 292 -42.29 -1.14 6.00
C ARG A 292 -43.70 -1.16 6.60
N PRO A 293 -44.72 -1.67 5.87
CA PRO A 293 -46.09 -1.74 6.39
C PRO A 293 -46.25 -2.81 7.49
N ASP A 294 -45.40 -3.84 7.47
CA ASP A 294 -45.45 -4.98 8.40
C ASP A 294 -45.21 -4.60 9.87
N PHE A 295 -44.63 -3.41 10.14
CA PHE A 295 -44.17 -3.00 11.47
C PHE A 295 -44.64 -1.59 11.85
N GLN A 296 -44.95 -1.42 13.13
CA GLN A 296 -45.31 -0.17 13.79
C GLN A 296 -44.47 0.04 15.07
N LEU A 297 -44.31 1.30 15.49
CA LEU A 297 -43.67 1.63 16.76
C LEU A 297 -44.63 1.44 17.95
N PRO A 298 -44.16 0.95 19.11
CA PRO A 298 -45.00 0.75 20.29
C PRO A 298 -45.54 2.08 20.84
N THR A 299 -46.84 2.09 21.15
CA THR A 299 -47.57 3.30 21.59
C THR A 299 -47.70 3.43 23.11
N SER A 300 -47.54 2.35 23.87
CA SER A 300 -47.70 2.35 25.33
C SER A 300 -46.37 2.36 26.07
N ASP A 301 -46.28 3.15 27.15
CA ASP A 301 -45.06 3.27 27.97
C ASP A 301 -44.57 1.92 28.54
N GLU A 302 -45.47 0.97 28.78
CA GLU A 302 -45.12 -0.40 29.18
C GLU A 302 -44.44 -1.20 28.05
N THR A 303 -44.95 -1.13 26.82
CA THR A 303 -44.33 -1.83 25.68
C THR A 303 -43.02 -1.17 25.26
N VAL A 304 -42.90 0.17 25.37
CA VAL A 304 -41.63 0.88 25.21
C VAL A 304 -40.57 0.37 26.19
N LYS A 305 -40.92 0.20 27.48
CA LYS A 305 -40.01 -0.37 28.50
C LYS A 305 -39.68 -1.85 28.24
N LEU A 306 -40.61 -2.61 27.66
CA LEU A 306 -40.33 -3.98 27.21
C LEU A 306 -39.33 -4.00 26.06
N PHE A 307 -39.50 -3.16 25.03
CA PHE A 307 -38.57 -3.03 23.90
C PHE A 307 -37.16 -2.65 24.37
N GLU A 308 -37.05 -1.67 25.27
CA GLU A 308 -35.76 -1.34 25.89
C GLU A 308 -35.13 -2.55 26.59
N SER A 309 -35.89 -3.32 27.35
CA SER A 309 -35.36 -4.48 28.09
C SER A 309 -34.89 -5.58 27.14
N VAL A 310 -35.72 -5.89 26.13
CA VAL A 310 -35.42 -6.85 25.04
C VAL A 310 -34.15 -6.43 24.31
N LEU A 311 -34.09 -5.21 23.76
CA LEU A 311 -32.94 -4.75 22.99
C LEU A 311 -31.66 -4.67 23.83
N LYS A 312 -31.74 -4.22 25.09
CA LYS A 312 -30.60 -4.25 26.01
C LYS A 312 -30.16 -5.69 26.33
N CYS A 313 -31.07 -6.67 26.30
CA CYS A 313 -30.74 -8.08 26.44
C CYS A 313 -30.07 -8.64 25.17
N LEU A 314 -30.66 -8.36 24.00
CA LEU A 314 -30.11 -8.73 22.69
C LEU A 314 -28.70 -8.14 22.48
N GLN A 315 -28.41 -6.93 22.97
CA GLN A 315 -27.05 -6.37 22.96
C GLN A 315 -26.03 -7.18 23.76
N MET A 316 -26.44 -7.92 24.79
CA MET A 316 -25.57 -8.84 25.54
C MET A 316 -25.49 -10.20 24.84
N ILE A 317 -26.63 -10.69 24.33
CA ILE A 317 -26.70 -11.98 23.62
C ILE A 317 -25.82 -11.94 22.37
N THR A 318 -25.91 -10.88 21.58
CA THR A 318 -25.14 -10.71 20.33
C THR A 318 -23.63 -10.47 20.54
N THR A 319 -23.13 -10.30 21.77
CA THR A 319 -21.67 -10.37 22.00
C THR A 319 -21.12 -11.80 21.95
N THR A 320 -21.99 -12.81 21.92
CA THR A 320 -21.58 -14.21 21.79
C THR A 320 -21.69 -14.69 20.34
N VAL A 321 -20.54 -15.03 19.76
CA VAL A 321 -20.37 -15.45 18.36
C VAL A 321 -20.70 -16.94 18.25
N VAL A 322 -21.97 -17.26 17.99
CA VAL A 322 -22.49 -18.63 17.82
C VAL A 322 -23.61 -18.62 16.78
N GLN A 323 -23.62 -19.58 15.86
CA GLN A 323 -24.63 -19.71 14.79
C GLN A 323 -26.08 -19.71 15.31
N GLN A 324 -26.37 -20.50 16.36
CA GLN A 324 -27.70 -20.58 16.99
C GLN A 324 -28.26 -19.21 17.41
N VAL A 325 -27.41 -18.30 17.90
CA VAL A 325 -27.84 -16.94 18.29
C VAL A 325 -28.38 -16.16 17.09
N ILE A 326 -27.80 -16.37 15.91
CA ILE A 326 -28.25 -15.74 14.67
C ILE A 326 -29.54 -16.40 14.18
N GLU A 327 -29.68 -17.71 14.33
CA GLU A 327 -30.88 -18.46 13.91
C GLU A 327 -32.11 -18.02 14.71
N GLU A 328 -31.99 -17.98 16.03
CA GLU A 328 -33.06 -17.53 16.91
C GLU A 328 -33.37 -16.02 16.77
N ILE A 329 -32.41 -15.19 16.34
CA ILE A 329 -32.66 -13.75 16.05
C ILE A 329 -33.24 -13.53 14.65
N TYR A 330 -32.88 -14.36 13.67
CA TYR A 330 -33.46 -14.32 12.34
C TYR A 330 -34.95 -14.70 12.39
N GLY A 331 -35.24 -15.83 13.05
CA GLY A 331 -36.59 -16.37 13.18
C GLY A 331 -37.18 -16.81 11.83
N GLU A 332 -38.50 -16.97 11.82
CA GLU A 332 -39.25 -17.33 10.61
C GLU A 332 -39.14 -16.22 9.55
N VAL A 333 -38.66 -16.59 8.36
CA VAL A 333 -38.53 -15.70 7.18
C VAL A 333 -37.80 -14.36 7.48
N GLY A 334 -36.86 -14.37 8.43
CA GLY A 334 -36.07 -13.18 8.79
C GLY A 334 -36.83 -12.09 9.56
N ALA A 335 -38.05 -12.37 10.05
CA ALA A 335 -38.92 -11.38 10.69
C ALA A 335 -38.25 -10.63 11.87
N GLY A 336 -37.43 -11.32 12.67
CA GLY A 336 -36.74 -10.70 13.81
C GLY A 336 -35.66 -9.71 13.37
N MET A 337 -34.88 -10.07 12.36
CA MET A 337 -33.86 -9.19 11.78
C MET A 337 -34.49 -8.00 11.04
N HIS A 338 -35.58 -8.22 10.30
CA HIS A 338 -36.35 -7.14 9.68
C HIS A 338 -36.95 -6.16 10.70
N CYS A 339 -37.46 -6.66 11.84
CA CYS A 339 -37.92 -5.81 12.93
C CYS A 339 -36.78 -4.97 13.51
N LEU A 340 -35.58 -5.54 13.70
CA LEU A 340 -34.40 -4.80 14.16
C LEU A 340 -33.99 -3.70 13.16
N VAL A 341 -34.02 -3.98 11.85
CA VAL A 341 -33.75 -3.00 10.79
C VAL A 341 -34.77 -1.86 10.79
N TYR A 342 -36.06 -2.16 10.92
CA TYR A 342 -37.12 -1.15 11.04
C TYR A 342 -36.89 -0.22 12.24
N LEU A 343 -36.54 -0.80 13.41
CA LEU A 343 -36.28 -0.05 14.63
C LEU A 343 -35.02 0.84 14.59
N CYS A 344 -34.20 0.75 13.53
CA CYS A 344 -33.10 1.68 13.26
C CYS A 344 -33.52 2.98 12.53
N GLY A 345 -34.81 3.16 12.22
CA GLY A 345 -35.32 4.38 11.58
C GLY A 345 -35.14 5.63 12.45
N GLU A 346 -34.96 6.80 11.82
CA GLU A 346 -34.76 8.11 12.48
C GLU A 346 -35.82 8.47 13.54
N LYS A 347 -37.07 8.03 13.34
CA LYS A 347 -38.20 8.30 14.26
C LYS A 347 -38.26 7.33 15.45
N SER A 348 -37.42 6.30 15.47
CA SER A 348 -37.44 5.26 16.50
C SER A 348 -36.64 5.69 17.74
N PRO A 349 -37.23 5.72 18.95
CA PRO A 349 -36.48 5.97 20.19
C PRO A 349 -35.50 4.82 20.51
N PHE A 350 -35.56 3.71 19.76
CA PHE A 350 -34.72 2.53 19.94
C PHE A 350 -33.52 2.49 18.99
N ARG A 351 -33.35 3.48 18.09
CA ARG A 351 -32.36 3.49 17.00
C ARG A 351 -30.95 3.07 17.46
N ALA A 352 -30.36 3.79 18.42
CA ALA A 352 -29.05 3.46 18.98
C ALA A 352 -28.99 2.06 19.64
N LEU A 353 -30.09 1.58 20.23
CA LEU A 353 -30.12 0.25 20.82
C LEU A 353 -30.09 -0.85 19.75
N SER A 354 -30.92 -0.72 18.71
CA SER A 354 -31.02 -1.66 17.59
C SER A 354 -29.77 -1.66 16.72
N LEU A 355 -29.22 -0.49 16.38
CA LEU A 355 -27.98 -0.37 15.60
C LEU A 355 -26.82 -1.13 16.23
N LYS A 356 -26.70 -1.13 17.56
CA LYS A 356 -25.69 -1.92 18.26
C LYS A 356 -25.94 -3.43 18.21
N VAL A 357 -27.20 -3.89 18.22
CA VAL A 357 -27.54 -5.32 18.03
C VAL A 357 -27.14 -5.76 16.62
N VAL A 358 -27.54 -5.02 15.59
CA VAL A 358 -27.21 -5.33 14.19
C VAL A 358 -25.70 -5.22 13.93
N SER A 359 -25.02 -4.23 14.52
CA SER A 359 -23.56 -4.10 14.42
C SER A 359 -22.79 -5.20 15.15
N ASN A 360 -23.31 -5.77 16.24
CA ASN A 360 -22.73 -6.95 16.87
C ASN A 360 -22.89 -8.18 15.96
N LEU A 361 -24.06 -8.35 15.35
CA LEU A 361 -24.33 -9.45 14.41
C LEU A 361 -23.43 -9.38 13.18
N ALA A 362 -23.17 -8.18 12.64
CA ALA A 362 -22.26 -7.97 11.50
C ALA A 362 -20.81 -8.37 11.80
N ALA A 363 -20.41 -8.54 13.07
CA ALA A 363 -19.10 -9.07 13.45
C ALA A 363 -19.03 -10.61 13.46
N ASN A 364 -20.15 -11.31 13.24
CA ASN A 364 -20.18 -12.75 13.09
C ASN A 364 -20.27 -13.13 11.58
N PRO A 365 -19.30 -13.88 11.02
CA PRO A 365 -19.35 -14.34 9.64
C PRO A 365 -20.65 -15.07 9.25
N ASP A 366 -21.19 -15.88 10.15
CA ASP A 366 -22.39 -16.71 9.89
C ASP A 366 -23.68 -15.87 9.77
N ALA A 367 -23.62 -14.56 10.10
CA ALA A 367 -24.76 -13.65 9.98
C ALA A 367 -24.79 -12.89 8.65
N ILE A 368 -23.70 -12.90 7.86
CA ILE A 368 -23.52 -11.96 6.74
C ILE A 368 -24.62 -12.12 5.68
N ASP A 369 -24.96 -13.33 5.27
CA ASP A 369 -25.98 -13.58 4.25
C ASP A 369 -27.36 -13.10 4.71
N ARG A 370 -27.73 -13.40 5.96
CA ARG A 370 -29.01 -13.02 6.58
C ARG A 370 -29.12 -11.50 6.78
N LEU A 371 -28.04 -10.82 7.16
CA LEU A 371 -27.97 -9.36 7.24
C LEU A 371 -28.11 -8.72 5.85
N THR A 372 -27.54 -9.37 4.83
CA THR A 372 -27.63 -8.93 3.42
C THR A 372 -29.06 -9.03 2.91
N GLU A 373 -29.72 -10.17 3.10
CA GLU A 373 -31.12 -10.41 2.76
C GLU A 373 -32.07 -9.41 3.45
N CYS A 374 -31.85 -9.14 4.75
CA CYS A 374 -32.65 -8.17 5.49
C CYS A 374 -32.39 -6.69 5.14
N GLY A 375 -31.50 -6.40 4.20
CA GLY A 375 -31.27 -5.04 3.68
C GLY A 375 -30.42 -4.14 4.58
N VAL A 376 -29.61 -4.71 5.49
CA VAL A 376 -28.79 -3.96 6.46
C VAL A 376 -27.83 -2.98 5.79
N ILE A 377 -27.27 -3.32 4.63
CA ILE A 377 -26.44 -2.39 3.84
C ILE A 377 -27.23 -1.14 3.40
N LYS A 378 -28.47 -1.31 2.92
CA LYS A 378 -29.31 -0.18 2.48
C LYS A 378 -29.68 0.72 3.66
N MET A 379 -30.00 0.12 4.81
CA MET A 379 -30.24 0.82 6.07
C MET A 379 -29.01 1.64 6.51
N ALA A 380 -27.83 1.00 6.63
CA ALA A 380 -26.61 1.66 7.08
C ALA A 380 -26.15 2.77 6.12
N ALA A 381 -26.29 2.53 4.80
CA ALA A 381 -26.01 3.51 3.77
C ALA A 381 -26.92 4.74 3.86
N ASP A 382 -28.24 4.55 3.93
CA ASP A 382 -29.21 5.64 4.03
C ASP A 382 -28.98 6.48 5.30
N LEU A 383 -28.71 5.82 6.44
CA LEU A 383 -28.41 6.50 7.70
C LEU A 383 -27.13 7.35 7.61
N ILE A 384 -26.05 6.82 7.04
CA ILE A 384 -24.78 7.56 6.89
C ILE A 384 -24.89 8.76 5.93
N MET A 385 -25.77 8.69 4.94
CA MET A 385 -25.93 9.76 3.94
C MET A 385 -26.92 10.85 4.37
N TYR A 386 -28.00 10.50 5.07
CA TYR A 386 -29.17 11.38 5.21
C TYR A 386 -29.62 11.61 6.66
N ALA A 387 -29.20 10.79 7.62
CA ALA A 387 -29.62 10.93 9.02
C ALA A 387 -28.60 11.73 9.84
N ASP A 388 -29.10 12.46 10.83
CA ASP A 388 -28.28 12.96 11.93
C ASP A 388 -28.01 11.81 12.91
N LEU A 389 -26.73 11.53 13.19
CA LEU A 389 -26.24 10.36 13.92
C LEU A 389 -25.28 10.81 15.03
N ASP A 390 -25.44 10.25 16.23
CA ASP A 390 -24.43 10.43 17.28
C ASP A 390 -23.13 9.64 17.00
N ASP A 391 -22.05 9.93 17.73
CA ASP A 391 -20.74 9.27 17.55
C ASP A 391 -20.78 7.74 17.71
N SER A 392 -21.74 7.20 18.48
CA SER A 392 -21.92 5.76 18.66
C SER A 392 -22.70 5.15 17.50
N GLU A 393 -23.80 5.79 17.08
CA GLU A 393 -24.60 5.38 15.94
C GLU A 393 -23.80 5.41 14.63
N LYS A 394 -23.03 6.48 14.42
CA LYS A 394 -22.07 6.61 13.32
C LYS A 394 -21.05 5.48 13.35
N ARG A 395 -20.46 5.18 14.51
CA ARG A 395 -19.52 4.06 14.68
C ARG A 395 -20.17 2.70 14.36
N TYR A 396 -21.43 2.46 14.75
CA TYR A 396 -22.15 1.22 14.41
C TYR A 396 -22.41 1.10 12.90
N CYS A 397 -22.83 2.18 12.25
CA CYS A 397 -23.07 2.19 10.80
C CYS A 397 -21.79 1.96 10.00
N ILE A 398 -20.68 2.61 10.38
CA ILE A 398 -19.35 2.38 9.79
C ILE A 398 -18.92 0.94 9.99
N ASN A 399 -19.06 0.38 11.21
CA ASN A 399 -18.67 -0.99 11.51
C ASN A 399 -19.45 -2.01 10.64
N MET A 400 -20.77 -1.83 10.50
CA MET A 400 -21.59 -2.66 9.60
C MET A 400 -21.17 -2.53 8.13
N MET A 401 -20.99 -1.31 7.63
CA MET A 401 -20.52 -1.10 6.25
C MET A 401 -19.15 -1.76 6.03
N CYS A 402 -18.20 -1.60 6.94
CA CYS A 402 -16.87 -2.18 6.80
C CYS A 402 -16.87 -3.71 6.81
N LEU A 403 -17.51 -4.34 7.80
CA LEU A 403 -17.47 -5.79 7.98
C LEU A 403 -18.18 -6.55 6.85
N LEU A 404 -19.31 -6.01 6.39
CA LEU A 404 -20.11 -6.64 5.34
C LEU A 404 -19.50 -6.50 3.93
N THR A 405 -18.49 -5.64 3.72
CA THR A 405 -17.79 -5.50 2.41
C THR A 405 -17.00 -6.74 1.97
N LYS A 406 -16.82 -7.74 2.84
CA LYS A 406 -16.21 -9.02 2.47
C LYS A 406 -16.92 -9.65 1.27
N GLU A 407 -18.25 -9.54 1.21
CA GLU A 407 -19.06 -10.11 0.14
C GLU A 407 -19.23 -9.18 -1.06
N ALA A 408 -19.11 -9.76 -2.26
CA ALA A 408 -19.19 -9.02 -3.52
C ALA A 408 -20.57 -8.35 -3.72
N CYS A 409 -21.64 -9.03 -3.33
CA CYS A 409 -23.00 -8.49 -3.37
C CYS A 409 -23.11 -7.20 -2.54
N ASN A 410 -22.58 -7.20 -1.32
CA ASN A 410 -22.60 -6.04 -0.41
C ASN A 410 -21.77 -4.86 -0.92
N ARG A 411 -20.60 -5.11 -1.49
CA ARG A 411 -19.81 -4.07 -2.20
C ARG A 411 -20.63 -3.43 -3.32
N GLY A 412 -21.33 -4.26 -4.11
CA GLY A 412 -22.26 -3.79 -5.14
C GLY A 412 -23.43 -2.96 -4.60
N HIS A 413 -24.00 -3.32 -3.44
CA HIS A 413 -25.06 -2.54 -2.80
C HIS A 413 -24.56 -1.18 -2.28
N ILE A 414 -23.38 -1.12 -1.64
CA ILE A 414 -22.75 0.13 -1.17
C ILE A 414 -22.41 1.06 -2.35
N ARG A 415 -21.94 0.51 -3.47
CA ARG A 415 -21.70 1.30 -4.69
C ARG A 415 -23.00 1.89 -5.24
N ARG A 416 -24.04 1.07 -5.39
CA ARG A 416 -25.34 1.48 -5.97
C ARG A 416 -26.16 2.44 -5.10
N SER A 417 -25.94 2.48 -3.78
CA SER A 417 -26.60 3.46 -2.92
C SER A 417 -25.96 4.86 -2.97
N GLY A 418 -24.79 5.02 -3.63
CA GLY A 418 -24.00 6.25 -3.58
C GLY A 418 -23.17 6.41 -2.30
N ALA A 419 -23.40 5.58 -1.28
CA ALA A 419 -22.76 5.71 0.03
C ALA A 419 -21.24 5.55 0.02
N LEU A 420 -20.65 4.99 -1.04
CA LEU A 420 -19.21 4.88 -1.22
C LEU A 420 -18.49 6.26 -1.20
N GLN A 421 -19.15 7.30 -1.70
CA GLN A 421 -18.64 8.69 -1.68
C GLN A 421 -18.65 9.26 -0.25
N SER A 422 -19.78 9.12 0.45
CA SER A 422 -19.93 9.52 1.86
C SER A 422 -18.99 8.73 2.79
N PHE A 423 -18.74 7.46 2.48
CA PHE A 423 -17.77 6.63 3.18
C PHE A 423 -16.33 7.15 3.02
N MET A 424 -15.94 7.63 1.83
CA MET A 424 -14.66 8.31 1.63
C MET A 424 -14.57 9.67 2.33
N LYS A 425 -15.69 10.41 2.44
CA LYS A 425 -15.76 11.64 3.26
C LYS A 425 -15.51 11.33 4.75
N ILE A 426 -16.11 10.26 5.27
CA ILE A 426 -15.85 9.75 6.63
C ILE A 426 -14.38 9.34 6.77
N ALA A 427 -13.82 8.57 5.84
CA ALA A 427 -12.42 8.16 5.85
C ALA A 427 -11.45 9.35 5.98
N LYS A 428 -11.70 10.42 5.20
CA LYS A 428 -10.93 11.66 5.26
C LYS A 428 -11.08 12.40 6.60
N GLN A 429 -12.23 12.33 7.26
CA GLN A 429 -12.47 12.95 8.57
C GLN A 429 -12.01 12.09 9.77
N SER A 430 -11.79 10.79 9.58
CA SER A 430 -11.37 9.88 10.65
C SER A 430 -9.93 10.12 11.09
N HIS A 431 -9.74 10.25 12.41
CA HIS A 431 -8.43 10.40 13.08
C HIS A 431 -8.15 9.28 14.11
N GLU A 432 -9.14 8.44 14.46
CA GLU A 432 -8.98 7.33 15.39
C GLU A 432 -8.29 6.15 14.66
N LYS A 433 -7.10 5.72 15.09
CA LYS A 433 -6.32 4.63 14.43
C LYS A 433 -7.16 3.38 14.18
N ARG A 434 -8.04 3.02 15.12
CA ARG A 434 -8.94 1.85 15.02
C ARG A 434 -10.03 2.03 13.95
N GLU A 435 -10.62 3.22 13.84
CA GLU A 435 -11.60 3.53 12.79
C GLU A 435 -10.91 3.53 11.41
N GLN A 436 -9.73 4.12 11.30
CA GLN A 436 -8.92 4.08 10.08
C GLN A 436 -8.58 2.65 9.66
N ALA A 437 -8.25 1.75 10.60
CA ALA A 437 -7.99 0.34 10.34
C ALA A 437 -9.26 -0.41 9.85
N MET A 438 -10.43 -0.15 10.45
CA MET A 438 -11.72 -0.69 9.97
C MET A 438 -12.03 -0.23 8.54
N ILE A 439 -11.77 1.04 8.23
CA ILE A 439 -12.01 1.63 6.90
C ILE A 439 -11.02 1.07 5.88
N LEU A 440 -9.73 0.95 6.23
CA LEU A 440 -8.71 0.34 5.38
C LEU A 440 -9.04 -1.13 5.08
N TYR A 441 -9.53 -1.89 6.07
CA TYR A 441 -10.03 -3.25 5.88
C TYR A 441 -11.15 -3.32 4.84
N ALA A 442 -12.10 -2.39 4.89
CA ALA A 442 -13.19 -2.31 3.92
C ALA A 442 -12.69 -1.97 2.51
N LEU A 443 -11.85 -0.94 2.39
CA LEU A 443 -11.26 -0.49 1.12
C LEU A 443 -10.42 -1.59 0.46
N TYR A 444 -9.74 -2.44 1.24
CA TYR A 444 -8.98 -3.59 0.74
C TYR A 444 -9.85 -4.64 0.02
N GLN A 445 -11.14 -4.74 0.36
CA GLN A 445 -12.07 -5.66 -0.33
C GLN A 445 -12.46 -5.18 -1.74
N TYR A 446 -12.28 -3.88 -2.03
CA TYR A 446 -12.54 -3.29 -3.35
C TYR A 446 -11.34 -3.39 -4.31
N ARG A 447 -10.19 -3.95 -3.90
CA ARG A 447 -8.94 -3.97 -4.70
C ARG A 447 -9.03 -4.60 -6.11
N PHE A 448 -10.10 -5.37 -6.37
CA PHE A 448 -10.41 -6.01 -7.65
C PHE A 448 -11.75 -5.56 -8.28
N ASP A 449 -12.42 -4.57 -7.70
CA ASP A 449 -13.72 -4.04 -8.18
C ASP A 449 -13.49 -2.73 -8.94
N SER A 450 -13.40 -2.80 -10.27
CA SER A 450 -13.01 -1.67 -11.12
C SER A 450 -13.93 -0.45 -10.95
N LEU A 451 -15.25 -0.64 -11.08
CA LEU A 451 -16.24 0.44 -10.94
C LEU A 451 -16.19 1.10 -9.56
N SER A 452 -15.91 0.34 -8.49
CA SER A 452 -15.74 0.94 -7.16
C SER A 452 -14.42 1.72 -7.06
N ASN A 453 -13.33 1.25 -7.66
CA ASN A 453 -12.04 1.94 -7.60
C ASN A 453 -12.08 3.31 -8.31
N GLU A 454 -12.79 3.47 -9.41
CA GLU A 454 -13.00 4.78 -10.07
C GLU A 454 -13.69 5.79 -9.14
N ILE A 455 -14.73 5.34 -8.42
CA ILE A 455 -15.46 6.17 -7.43
C ILE A 455 -14.56 6.48 -6.23
N LEU A 456 -13.79 5.51 -5.73
CA LEU A 456 -12.87 5.71 -4.62
C LEU A 456 -11.74 6.68 -4.97
N LEU A 457 -11.15 6.54 -6.17
CA LEU A 457 -10.11 7.42 -6.70
C LEU A 457 -10.60 8.86 -6.86
N SER A 458 -11.73 9.07 -7.54
CA SER A 458 -12.35 10.40 -7.67
C SER A 458 -12.74 11.04 -6.33
N ASN A 459 -12.83 10.25 -5.26
CA ASN A 459 -13.12 10.71 -3.90
C ASN A 459 -11.88 10.73 -2.97
N GLY A 460 -10.66 10.62 -3.52
CA GLY A 460 -9.41 10.82 -2.78
C GLY A 460 -8.83 9.61 -2.07
N LEU A 461 -9.01 8.41 -2.62
CA LEU A 461 -8.42 7.17 -2.08
C LEU A 461 -6.90 7.30 -1.86
N VAL A 462 -6.15 7.83 -2.83
CA VAL A 462 -4.68 7.88 -2.73
C VAL A 462 -4.28 8.80 -1.58
N SER A 463 -4.91 9.97 -1.46
CA SER A 463 -4.65 10.91 -0.36
C SER A 463 -4.88 10.30 1.03
N PHE A 464 -5.91 9.48 1.20
CA PHE A 464 -6.21 8.79 2.45
C PHE A 464 -5.14 7.72 2.78
N LEU A 465 -4.76 6.90 1.80
CA LEU A 465 -3.75 5.85 1.98
C LEU A 465 -2.35 6.45 2.24
N VAL A 466 -1.99 7.52 1.53
CA VAL A 466 -0.73 8.27 1.75
C VAL A 466 -0.70 8.90 3.15
N ARG A 467 -1.83 9.40 3.67
CA ARG A 467 -1.92 9.89 5.05
C ARG A 467 -1.68 8.80 6.09
N ILE A 468 -2.24 7.59 5.90
CA ILE A 468 -1.95 6.43 6.77
C ILE A 468 -0.45 6.11 6.74
N LEU A 469 0.15 6.03 5.55
CA LEU A 469 1.59 5.76 5.41
C LEU A 469 2.45 6.83 6.10
N ASN A 470 2.12 8.11 5.97
CA ASN A 470 2.84 9.19 6.64
C ASN A 470 2.72 9.13 8.18
N GLY A 471 1.59 8.69 8.71
CA GLY A 471 1.44 8.37 10.14
C GLY A 471 2.41 7.27 10.60
N ILE A 472 2.45 6.15 9.87
CA ILE A 472 3.34 5.01 10.15
C ILE A 472 4.83 5.41 10.06
N ILE A 473 5.19 6.25 9.09
CA ILE A 473 6.55 6.79 8.93
C ILE A 473 6.90 7.71 10.11
N ALA A 474 5.99 8.57 10.56
CA ALA A 474 6.19 9.45 11.70
C ALA A 474 6.35 8.66 13.02
N ASP A 475 5.56 7.62 13.21
CA ASP A 475 5.63 6.70 14.36
C ASP A 475 6.85 5.76 14.31
N ARG A 476 7.68 5.85 13.26
CA ARG A 476 8.89 5.02 13.01
C ARG A 476 8.62 3.52 12.87
N GLU A 477 7.36 3.12 12.67
CA GLU A 477 6.90 1.73 12.55
C GLU A 477 7.27 1.05 11.22
N VAL A 478 8.14 1.65 10.39
CA VAL A 478 8.67 1.10 9.13
C VAL A 478 9.74 0.00 9.37
N ALA A 479 9.58 -0.77 10.47
CA ALA A 479 10.36 -1.92 10.95
C ALA A 479 11.89 -1.79 11.12
N HIS A 480 12.56 -0.83 10.47
CA HIS A 480 14.02 -0.78 10.37
C HIS A 480 14.60 0.61 10.61
N ILE A 481 14.53 1.04 11.86
CA ILE A 481 15.64 1.79 12.47
C ILE A 481 16.54 0.77 13.21
N ARG A 482 17.04 -0.23 12.47
CA ARG A 482 18.07 -1.15 12.95
C ARG A 482 19.36 -0.95 12.15
N HIS A 483 20.10 0.08 12.55
CA HIS A 483 21.54 0.14 12.37
C HIS A 483 22.29 0.61 13.64
N ASP A 484 21.62 1.23 14.62
CA ASP A 484 22.28 1.78 15.81
C ASP A 484 22.23 0.90 17.09
N GLU A 485 21.25 0.00 17.23
CA GLU A 485 21.03 -0.70 18.52
C GLU A 485 21.72 -2.09 18.60
N GLU A 486 21.63 -2.92 17.55
CA GLU A 486 22.25 -4.27 17.58
C GLU A 486 23.78 -4.25 17.70
N GLU A 487 24.48 -3.23 17.17
CA GLU A 487 25.94 -3.12 17.36
C GLU A 487 26.30 -2.66 18.78
N ARG A 488 25.46 -1.87 19.44
CA ARG A 488 25.65 -1.48 20.84
C ARG A 488 25.42 -2.64 21.80
N GLU A 489 24.41 -3.48 21.56
CA GLU A 489 24.14 -4.64 22.41
C GLU A 489 25.14 -5.81 22.19
N ARG A 490 25.65 -5.98 20.96
CA ARG A 490 26.77 -6.92 20.70
C ARG A 490 28.08 -6.45 21.35
N ALA A 491 28.26 -5.15 21.56
CA ALA A 491 29.44 -4.60 22.24
C ALA A 491 29.41 -4.79 23.78
N THR A 492 28.23 -4.91 24.41
CA THR A 492 28.11 -4.98 25.88
C THR A 492 28.20 -6.38 26.47
N HIS A 493 27.97 -7.45 25.70
CA HIS A 493 27.96 -8.84 26.17
C HIS A 493 29.19 -9.68 25.82
N THR A 494 30.32 -9.08 25.45
CA THR A 494 31.60 -9.82 25.34
C THR A 494 32.23 -10.06 26.71
N SER A 495 32.10 -11.31 27.17
CA SER A 495 32.68 -11.85 28.40
C SER A 495 34.16 -11.46 28.62
N VAL A 496 34.51 -11.22 29.90
CA VAL A 496 35.80 -10.70 30.40
C VAL A 496 37.02 -11.57 30.03
N PHE A 497 36.82 -12.78 29.50
CA PHE A 497 37.90 -13.69 29.10
C PHE A 497 38.59 -13.40 27.74
N SER A 498 38.19 -12.36 27.00
CA SER A 498 38.89 -11.95 25.76
C SER A 498 39.96 -10.86 25.95
N LYS A 499 40.05 -10.22 27.14
CA LYS A 499 41.04 -9.16 27.42
C LYS A 499 42.45 -9.71 27.70
N ARG A 500 43.07 -10.39 26.72
CA ARG A 500 44.49 -10.76 26.77
C ARG A 500 45.17 -11.00 25.40
N ARG A 501 44.97 -10.10 24.43
CA ARG A 501 45.87 -9.96 23.25
C ARG A 501 45.79 -8.58 22.57
N SER A 502 46.01 -7.52 23.33
CA SER A 502 46.08 -6.14 22.83
C SER A 502 47.40 -5.44 23.17
N HIS A 503 48.53 -6.16 23.05
CA HIS A 503 49.88 -5.60 22.91
C HIS A 503 50.72 -6.64 22.14
N PHE A 504 51.65 -6.15 21.30
CA PHE A 504 52.47 -6.89 20.31
C PHE A 504 51.74 -7.45 19.07
N ALA A 505 51.77 -6.66 18.00
CA ALA A 505 51.93 -7.14 16.62
C ALA A 505 52.55 -6.03 15.73
N LYS A 506 53.85 -5.77 15.90
CA LYS A 506 54.66 -5.18 14.82
C LYS A 506 54.97 -6.30 13.80
N ALA A 507 54.88 -5.98 12.52
CA ALA A 507 55.39 -6.74 11.36
C ALA A 507 54.77 -8.13 11.06
N GLY A 508 54.48 -8.39 9.78
CA GLY A 508 54.15 -9.72 9.25
C GLY A 508 53.23 -9.68 8.03
N LYS A 509 53.77 -9.96 6.84
CA LYS A 509 53.04 -9.95 5.55
C LYS A 509 52.34 -11.30 5.30
N MET A 510 51.10 -11.29 4.77
CA MET A 510 50.67 -12.14 3.65
C MET A 510 49.39 -11.59 3.01
N ARG A 511 49.29 -11.65 1.67
CA ARG A 511 48.10 -11.27 0.86
C ARG A 511 47.11 -12.46 0.75
N ARG A 512 45.90 -12.39 0.17
CA ARG A 512 45.47 -11.98 -1.20
C ARG A 512 43.91 -11.98 -1.17
N SER A 513 43.14 -11.04 -1.70
CA SER A 513 43.08 -10.43 -3.05
C SER A 513 42.75 -11.43 -4.18
N ASP A 514 41.74 -12.26 -3.94
CA ASP A 514 40.91 -12.95 -4.92
C ASP A 514 39.43 -12.79 -4.50
N LEU A 515 38.48 -12.87 -5.45
CA LEU A 515 37.03 -12.62 -5.31
C LEU A 515 36.58 -11.14 -5.20
N LEU A 516 36.49 -10.44 -6.35
CA LEU A 516 35.25 -9.78 -6.83
C LEU A 516 35.47 -9.03 -8.17
N PHE A 517 35.80 -9.76 -9.24
CA PHE A 517 35.64 -9.27 -10.61
C PHE A 517 35.29 -10.44 -11.55
N HIS A 518 34.00 -10.70 -11.70
CA HIS A 518 33.41 -11.36 -12.87
C HIS A 518 31.92 -11.04 -12.94
N TYR A 519 31.58 -9.97 -13.67
CA TYR A 519 30.27 -9.82 -14.28
C TYR A 519 30.40 -9.05 -15.59
N LYS A 520 30.57 -9.79 -16.70
CA LYS A 520 30.28 -9.31 -18.05
C LYS A 520 29.15 -10.17 -18.59
N SER A 521 28.08 -9.54 -19.06
CA SER A 521 26.97 -10.22 -19.73
C SER A 521 27.41 -10.75 -21.09
N GLY A 522 26.89 -11.93 -21.47
CA GLY A 522 27.07 -12.51 -22.80
C GLY A 522 26.18 -13.74 -22.97
N ASN A 523 25.26 -13.71 -23.94
CA ASN A 523 24.32 -14.80 -24.22
C ASN A 523 25.03 -16.09 -24.64
N GLY A 524 24.48 -17.25 -24.25
CA GLY A 524 24.90 -18.54 -24.78
C GLY A 524 24.33 -19.76 -24.05
N TYR A 525 23.19 -20.26 -24.53
CA TYR A 525 22.64 -21.63 -24.34
C TYR A 525 23.23 -22.53 -23.24
N SER A 526 22.42 -22.85 -22.22
CA SER A 526 22.67 -23.99 -21.34
C SER A 526 22.03 -25.27 -21.87
N HIS A 527 22.81 -26.32 -22.06
CA HIS A 527 22.35 -27.68 -21.79
C HIS A 527 23.50 -28.52 -21.20
N HIS A 528 23.13 -29.38 -20.25
CA HIS A 528 23.87 -30.45 -19.55
C HIS A 528 25.28 -30.86 -20.08
N HIS A 529 26.22 -31.29 -19.23
CA HIS A 529 25.95 -32.25 -18.14
C HIS A 529 26.94 -32.20 -16.95
N GLN A 530 26.35 -32.31 -15.76
CA GLN A 530 26.94 -32.90 -14.56
C GLN A 530 27.50 -34.30 -14.83
N GLN A 531 28.76 -34.58 -14.48
CA GLN A 531 29.21 -35.84 -13.85
C GLN A 531 30.71 -35.83 -13.52
N GLN A 532 31.07 -36.19 -12.29
CA GLN A 532 31.68 -37.50 -12.02
C GLN A 532 31.84 -37.73 -10.50
N HIS A 533 31.10 -38.71 -9.98
CA HIS A 533 31.60 -39.53 -8.89
C HIS A 533 31.60 -40.98 -9.35
N GLN A 534 32.80 -41.49 -9.60
CA GLN A 534 33.27 -42.86 -9.37
C GLN A 534 32.48 -44.08 -9.92
N GLN A 535 33.27 -44.86 -10.67
CA GLN A 535 33.48 -46.32 -10.53
C GLN A 535 32.79 -47.32 -11.48
N HIS A 536 33.63 -48.30 -11.83
CA HIS A 536 33.38 -49.63 -12.42
C HIS A 536 33.08 -49.81 -13.93
N HIS A 537 34.18 -50.13 -14.62
CA HIS A 537 34.37 -51.28 -15.52
C HIS A 537 34.26 -51.15 -17.05
N LYS A 538 35.45 -51.34 -17.65
CA LYS A 538 35.79 -52.23 -18.79
C LYS A 538 35.27 -51.87 -20.20
N ALA A 539 36.24 -51.42 -21.01
CA ALA A 539 36.77 -52.12 -22.19
C ALA A 539 35.79 -52.65 -23.27
N ALA A 540 36.01 -52.47 -24.58
CA ALA A 540 37.11 -51.79 -25.30
C ALA A 540 36.79 -51.71 -26.82
N LYS A 541 37.73 -51.12 -27.59
CA LYS A 541 37.88 -51.10 -29.07
C LYS A 541 37.00 -50.03 -29.76
N GLN A 542 37.59 -49.04 -30.44
CA GLN A 542 38.32 -49.10 -31.74
C GLN A 542 37.35 -49.47 -32.89
N SER A 543 37.28 -48.77 -34.03
CA SER A 543 38.24 -47.87 -34.68
C SER A 543 37.57 -46.98 -35.76
N LYS A 544 37.93 -45.68 -35.87
CA LYS A 544 38.71 -45.02 -36.97
C LYS A 544 37.99 -44.69 -38.31
N LEU A 545 38.40 -43.54 -38.88
CA LEU A 545 38.38 -43.10 -40.31
C LEU A 545 36.97 -42.76 -40.87
N ASP A 546 36.58 -41.51 -41.20
CA ASP A 546 37.29 -40.32 -41.75
C ASP A 546 37.95 -40.57 -43.13
N PRO A 547 38.00 -39.64 -44.11
CA PRO A 547 37.18 -38.43 -44.40
C PRO A 547 36.78 -38.34 -45.92
N TYR A 548 36.40 -37.13 -46.39
CA TYR A 548 36.12 -36.70 -47.78
C TYR A 548 34.80 -37.21 -48.41
N CYS A 549 34.08 -36.49 -49.28
CA CYS A 549 33.90 -35.07 -49.64
C CYS A 549 33.11 -35.08 -50.96
N SER A 550 32.39 -33.99 -51.26
CA SER A 550 31.84 -33.62 -52.57
C SER A 550 30.62 -34.38 -53.09
N ALA A 551 29.59 -33.60 -53.43
CA ALA A 551 28.43 -34.00 -54.23
C ALA A 551 28.83 -34.34 -55.69
N PRO A 552 27.89 -34.88 -56.51
CA PRO A 552 27.04 -33.96 -57.29
C PRO A 552 25.59 -34.43 -57.48
N GLU A 553 24.88 -33.63 -58.28
CA GLU A 553 23.47 -33.61 -58.63
C GLU A 553 22.89 -34.91 -59.26
N SER A 554 21.60 -35.15 -58.96
CA SER A 554 20.44 -35.51 -59.81
C SER A 554 20.60 -35.92 -61.30
N PRO A 555 19.58 -36.51 -61.97
CA PRO A 555 18.33 -37.18 -61.52
C PRO A 555 18.34 -38.66 -62.01
N ASP A 556 17.29 -39.45 -62.27
CA ASP A 556 15.81 -39.33 -62.18
C ASP A 556 15.22 -40.76 -62.01
N SER A 557 14.03 -40.91 -61.42
CA SER A 557 13.07 -42.01 -61.65
C SER A 557 11.83 -41.88 -60.73
N GLY A 558 10.63 -41.60 -61.28
CA GLY A 558 9.38 -41.96 -60.59
C GLY A 558 8.17 -41.04 -60.72
N SER A 559 7.49 -41.08 -61.88
CA SER A 559 6.03 -40.84 -62.01
C SER A 559 5.48 -39.40 -61.85
N SER A 560 5.73 -38.56 -62.86
CA SER A 560 4.67 -37.70 -63.44
C SER A 560 3.51 -38.56 -63.98
N GLY A 561 2.27 -38.11 -64.16
CA GLY A 561 1.67 -36.78 -64.09
C GLY A 561 0.31 -36.78 -64.83
N TYR A 562 -0.15 -35.61 -65.28
CA TYR A 562 -1.38 -35.36 -66.07
C TYR A 562 -2.76 -35.39 -65.36
N ALA A 563 -3.19 -34.16 -65.02
CA ALA A 563 -4.33 -33.48 -65.65
C ALA A 563 -5.78 -33.66 -65.13
N SER A 564 -6.33 -32.49 -64.77
CA SER A 564 -7.69 -32.00 -65.10
C SER A 564 -8.92 -32.63 -64.43
N THR A 565 -9.52 -31.87 -63.51
CA THR A 565 -10.70 -31.01 -63.81
C THR A 565 -10.57 -29.74 -62.96
N SER A 566 -10.80 -28.48 -63.37
CA SER A 566 -11.64 -27.81 -64.38
C SER A 566 -13.11 -27.56 -63.99
N TYR A 567 -13.39 -26.30 -63.63
CA TYR A 567 -14.63 -25.53 -63.77
C TYR A 567 -16.00 -26.23 -63.78
N GLY A 568 -16.84 -25.83 -62.82
CA GLY A 568 -18.28 -26.11 -62.76
C GLY A 568 -19.15 -24.84 -62.69
N THR A 569 -18.94 -23.88 -63.58
CA THR A 569 -19.92 -22.81 -63.85
C THR A 569 -21.14 -23.41 -64.57
N VAL A 570 -22.35 -22.84 -64.40
CA VAL A 570 -23.36 -22.56 -65.47
C VAL A 570 -24.82 -22.46 -64.93
N ARG A 571 -25.52 -21.38 -65.35
CA ARG A 571 -26.98 -21.14 -65.42
C ARG A 571 -27.81 -20.88 -64.13
N SER A 572 -28.13 -19.59 -63.97
CA SER A 572 -29.47 -19.10 -63.60
C SER A 572 -30.56 -19.67 -64.54
N PRO A 573 -31.87 -19.70 -64.17
CA PRO A 573 -32.63 -18.45 -64.12
C PRO A 573 -33.84 -18.37 -63.15
N SER A 574 -34.37 -17.14 -63.04
CA SER A 574 -35.79 -16.82 -62.84
C SER A 574 -36.35 -16.58 -61.43
N MET A 575 -36.99 -15.41 -61.32
CA MET A 575 -38.04 -14.98 -60.38
C MET A 575 -37.58 -14.58 -58.96
N SER A 576 -37.97 -13.44 -58.40
CA SER A 576 -39.01 -12.49 -58.83
C SER A 576 -38.60 -11.02 -58.69
N ILE A 577 -38.97 -10.23 -59.70
CA ILE A 577 -39.05 -8.77 -59.65
C ILE A 577 -40.41 -8.40 -59.06
N GLY A 578 -40.40 -7.40 -58.18
CA GLY A 578 -41.58 -6.68 -57.70
C GLY A 578 -41.12 -5.34 -57.12
N SER A 579 -40.58 -4.46 -57.96
CA SER A 579 -41.37 -3.38 -58.58
C SER A 579 -41.99 -2.43 -57.56
N SER A 580 -41.39 -1.24 -57.45
CA SER A 580 -42.09 0.01 -57.09
C SER A 580 -43.29 0.23 -58.02
N PRO A 581 -44.22 1.20 -57.77
CA PRO A 581 -43.89 2.61 -58.05
C PRO A 581 -44.71 3.56 -57.10
N PRO A 582 -44.90 4.89 -57.35
CA PRO A 582 -44.80 5.88 -56.27
C PRO A 582 -46.10 6.67 -56.05
N ARG A 583 -46.11 7.62 -55.10
CA ARG A 583 -46.97 8.81 -55.16
C ARG A 583 -46.54 9.94 -54.21
N VAL A 584 -45.92 10.96 -54.80
CA VAL A 584 -46.29 12.38 -54.64
C VAL A 584 -47.55 12.62 -55.51
N PRO A 585 -48.31 13.74 -55.40
CA PRO A 585 -48.13 14.93 -54.54
C PRO A 585 -49.46 15.39 -53.88
N GLU A 586 -49.53 16.68 -53.49
CA GLU A 586 -50.74 17.51 -53.27
C GLU A 586 -51.54 17.22 -51.97
N ASP A 587 -52.09 18.20 -51.24
CA ASP A 587 -51.86 19.67 -51.18
C ASP A 587 -52.51 20.22 -49.87
N GLU A 588 -52.15 21.47 -49.52
CA GLU A 588 -52.95 22.57 -48.90
C GLU A 588 -54.21 22.28 -48.04
N ALA A 589 -54.56 23.03 -46.97
CA ALA A 589 -53.97 24.16 -46.23
C ALA A 589 -54.84 24.44 -44.95
N PHE A 590 -54.67 25.62 -44.33
CA PHE A 590 -55.35 26.21 -43.14
C PHE A 590 -54.80 25.73 -41.78
N GLU A 591 -54.01 26.56 -41.07
CA GLU A 591 -54.38 27.73 -40.22
C GLU A 591 -54.88 27.29 -38.82
N ASP A 592 -54.45 27.84 -37.68
CA ASP A 592 -53.41 28.86 -37.35
C ASP A 592 -52.98 28.69 -35.86
N ASP A 593 -52.26 29.67 -35.31
CA ASP A 593 -51.97 29.98 -33.89
C ASP A 593 -50.64 29.49 -33.24
N THR A 594 -49.57 30.21 -33.59
CA THR A 594 -48.58 30.85 -32.67
C THR A 594 -47.52 30.05 -31.88
N GLU A 595 -46.39 30.73 -31.62
CA GLU A 595 -45.05 30.17 -31.29
C GLU A 595 -44.62 30.29 -29.80
N VAL A 596 -43.46 29.70 -29.43
CA VAL A 596 -42.24 30.37 -28.87
C VAL A 596 -41.15 29.34 -28.44
N TYR A 597 -39.87 29.74 -28.43
CA TYR A 597 -38.65 28.90 -28.29
C TYR A 597 -37.51 29.58 -27.45
N SER A 598 -36.36 28.92 -27.21
CA SER A 598 -35.00 29.45 -26.80
C SER A 598 -34.67 29.74 -25.28
N PRO A 599 -33.40 30.03 -24.86
CA PRO A 599 -32.04 29.55 -25.24
C PRO A 599 -30.99 29.36 -24.06
N VAL A 600 -29.75 29.90 -24.15
CA VAL A 600 -28.46 29.46 -23.53
C VAL A 600 -27.49 30.65 -23.18
N CYS A 601 -26.47 30.44 -22.31
CA CYS A 601 -25.11 31.07 -22.23
C CYS A 601 -24.70 32.25 -21.26
N SER A 602 -23.60 32.01 -20.51
CA SER A 602 -22.38 32.81 -20.16
C SER A 602 -22.31 34.22 -19.46
N ASP A 603 -21.48 34.24 -18.38
CA ASP A 603 -20.37 35.17 -17.97
C ASP A 603 -20.49 36.49 -17.13
N HIS A 604 -19.61 36.53 -16.09
CA HIS A 604 -18.82 37.61 -15.42
C HIS A 604 -19.41 38.99 -14.97
N GLU A 605 -19.47 39.26 -13.64
CA GLU A 605 -18.52 40.11 -12.84
C GLU A 605 -18.91 40.25 -11.33
N GLN A 606 -18.12 40.97 -10.53
CA GLN A 606 -18.20 41.07 -9.04
C GLN A 606 -18.95 42.32 -8.53
N GLU A 607 -19.66 42.22 -7.38
CA GLU A 607 -19.54 43.07 -6.17
C GLU A 607 -20.69 42.85 -5.14
N ASP A 608 -20.57 43.51 -3.98
CA ASP A 608 -21.06 43.21 -2.63
C ASP A 608 -22.58 43.21 -2.28
N GLU A 609 -22.84 42.58 -1.12
CA GLU A 609 -23.83 42.88 -0.05
C GLU A 609 -25.37 42.95 -0.29
N THR A 610 -26.05 42.10 0.50
CA THR A 610 -27.35 42.32 1.20
C THR A 610 -28.70 42.30 0.43
N ALA A 611 -29.40 41.19 0.64
CA ALA A 611 -30.75 41.10 1.22
C ALA A 611 -32.02 41.66 0.51
N THR A 612 -33.05 40.81 0.53
CA THR A 612 -34.52 41.05 0.49
C THR A 612 -35.27 41.36 -0.82
N ALA A 613 -36.15 40.40 -1.14
CA ALA A 613 -37.58 40.55 -1.48
C ALA A 613 -38.07 40.98 -2.90
N ASN A 614 -38.84 40.03 -3.48
CA ASN A 614 -40.11 40.17 -4.20
C ASN A 614 -40.22 40.75 -5.63
N ASP A 615 -40.81 39.89 -6.48
CA ASP A 615 -41.92 40.12 -7.42
C ASP A 615 -41.79 40.99 -8.70
N ALA A 616 -41.92 40.28 -9.84
CA ALA A 616 -42.94 40.44 -10.89
C ALA A 616 -42.68 41.23 -12.22
N ASN A 617 -42.97 40.49 -13.30
CA ASN A 617 -43.64 40.83 -14.58
C ASN A 617 -42.95 41.55 -15.79
N GLU A 618 -42.81 40.74 -16.86
CA GLU A 618 -43.44 40.87 -18.21
C GLU A 618 -42.89 41.79 -19.35
N ASN A 619 -42.55 41.10 -20.46
CA ASN A 619 -42.99 41.27 -21.87
C ASN A 619 -42.28 42.15 -22.95
N GLU A 620 -41.87 41.43 -24.02
CA GLU A 620 -42.24 41.57 -25.47
C GLU A 620 -41.31 42.14 -26.59
N LEU A 621 -41.08 41.27 -27.60
CA LEU A 621 -41.13 41.40 -29.09
C LEU A 621 -40.11 42.22 -29.96
N ALA A 622 -39.20 41.46 -30.60
CA ALA A 622 -39.10 41.17 -32.06
C ALA A 622 -38.50 42.12 -33.16
N ALA A 623 -37.81 41.43 -34.11
CA ALA A 623 -37.82 41.56 -35.60
C ALA A 623 -36.65 42.20 -36.42
N ALA A 624 -35.95 41.30 -37.14
CA ALA A 624 -35.51 41.34 -38.57
C ALA A 624 -34.53 42.40 -39.16
N ALA A 625 -33.42 41.94 -39.77
CA ALA A 625 -33.22 41.85 -41.24
C ALA A 625 -31.74 41.59 -41.69
N ALA A 626 -31.53 40.74 -42.71
CA ALA A 626 -30.30 40.64 -43.55
C ALA A 626 -30.50 41.44 -44.87
N PRO A 627 -29.55 41.58 -45.86
CA PRO A 627 -28.84 40.52 -46.65
C PRO A 627 -27.34 40.87 -46.95
N ASP A 628 -26.61 40.36 -47.98
CA ASP A 628 -26.25 38.99 -48.44
C ASP A 628 -25.20 39.10 -49.60
N GLU A 629 -24.75 37.97 -50.21
CA GLU A 629 -23.89 37.78 -51.41
C GLU A 629 -22.36 38.06 -51.29
N GLY A 630 -21.40 37.36 -51.94
CA GLY A 630 -21.35 36.22 -52.90
C GLY A 630 -19.92 36.12 -53.53
N SER A 631 -19.48 35.18 -54.40
CA SER A 631 -19.93 33.85 -54.89
C SER A 631 -18.84 33.21 -55.84
N ARG A 632 -18.84 31.87 -56.06
CA ARG A 632 -18.17 31.05 -57.15
C ARG A 632 -16.63 30.83 -57.11
N THR A 633 -15.96 29.68 -57.37
CA THR A 633 -16.09 28.34 -58.07
C THR A 633 -15.45 28.23 -59.48
N VAL A 634 -14.65 27.14 -59.74
CA VAL A 634 -14.56 26.26 -60.97
C VAL A 634 -13.18 25.53 -61.12
N GLU A 635 -13.17 24.28 -61.63
CA GLU A 635 -12.02 23.35 -61.93
C GLU A 635 -11.62 23.35 -63.45
N PRO A 636 -11.11 22.29 -64.16
CA PRO A 636 -10.28 21.05 -63.85
C PRO A 636 -9.12 20.76 -64.88
N SER A 637 -8.34 19.65 -64.72
CA SER A 637 -7.92 18.67 -65.80
C SER A 637 -6.81 17.66 -65.38
N GLU A 638 -6.65 16.53 -66.12
CA GLU A 638 -6.04 15.23 -65.72
C GLU A 638 -4.68 14.86 -66.38
N GLN A 639 -4.04 13.72 -65.97
CA GLN A 639 -3.59 12.61 -66.86
C GLN A 639 -3.03 11.35 -66.13
N GLU A 640 -2.96 10.19 -66.81
CA GLU A 640 -2.77 8.81 -66.28
C GLU A 640 -1.52 8.07 -66.85
N GLU A 641 -0.94 7.08 -66.12
CA GLU A 641 -0.64 5.69 -66.59
C GLU A 641 0.15 4.80 -65.57
N LEU A 642 -0.31 3.54 -65.41
CA LEU A 642 0.37 2.23 -65.18
C LEU A 642 1.41 1.88 -64.05
N ASP A 643 1.05 0.79 -63.35
CA ASP A 643 1.84 -0.39 -62.83
C ASP A 643 2.72 -0.38 -61.54
N GLY A 644 2.39 -1.34 -60.64
CA GLY A 644 3.38 -2.18 -59.93
C GLY A 644 3.49 -2.14 -58.38
N ALA A 645 2.97 -3.17 -57.68
CA ALA A 645 3.44 -3.90 -56.46
C ALA A 645 4.15 -3.13 -55.28
N GLU A 646 4.06 -3.48 -53.98
CA GLU A 646 3.48 -4.63 -53.23
C GLU A 646 3.32 -4.25 -51.71
N GLU A 647 2.76 -5.16 -50.90
CA GLU A 647 2.71 -5.19 -49.40
C GLU A 647 1.82 -4.20 -48.59
N GLU A 648 0.56 -4.64 -48.40
CA GLU A 648 -0.22 -4.75 -47.15
C GLU A 648 -0.02 -3.80 -45.93
N THR A 649 -1.14 -3.23 -45.44
CA THR A 649 -1.71 -3.61 -44.13
C THR A 649 -3.15 -3.13 -44.00
N SER A 650 -4.08 -4.03 -43.70
CA SER A 650 -5.50 -3.74 -43.52
C SER A 650 -5.83 -3.30 -42.10
N ASP A 651 -6.80 -2.38 -41.94
CA ASP A 651 -7.61 -2.31 -40.72
C ASP A 651 -8.09 -3.72 -40.34
N PHE A 652 -7.82 -4.15 -39.10
CA PHE A 652 -8.37 -5.40 -38.59
C PHE A 652 -8.82 -5.27 -37.14
N ASP A 653 -10.07 -5.65 -36.92
CA ASP A 653 -10.82 -5.48 -35.68
C ASP A 653 -10.36 -6.46 -34.59
N MET A 654 -10.23 -5.97 -33.36
CA MET A 654 -9.57 -6.65 -32.24
C MET A 654 -10.54 -7.53 -31.44
N VAL A 655 -11.36 -8.34 -32.13
CA VAL A 655 -12.39 -9.19 -31.50
C VAL A 655 -12.42 -10.61 -32.07
N ALA A 656 -11.29 -11.34 -31.99
CA ALA A 656 -11.26 -12.82 -32.00
C ALA A 656 -9.84 -13.40 -31.71
N TYR A 657 -9.44 -13.57 -30.44
CA TYR A 657 -8.49 -14.65 -30.06
C TYR A 657 -8.41 -15.00 -28.55
N LEU A 658 -9.51 -14.91 -27.80
CA LEU A 658 -9.58 -15.42 -26.41
C LEU A 658 -10.93 -16.10 -26.12
N ILE A 659 -11.14 -17.28 -26.71
CA ILE A 659 -12.10 -18.30 -26.29
C ILE A 659 -11.34 -19.64 -26.32
N GLU A 660 -11.75 -20.59 -25.46
CA GLU A 660 -11.08 -21.87 -25.12
C GLU A 660 -9.89 -21.67 -24.13
N ASP A 661 -9.89 -22.20 -22.90
CA ASP A 661 -10.77 -23.19 -22.27
C ASP A 661 -11.27 -22.80 -20.87
N ASN A 662 -12.53 -23.15 -20.60
CA ASN A 662 -13.10 -23.21 -19.25
C ASN A 662 -13.81 -24.56 -19.08
N SER A 663 -13.15 -25.52 -18.43
CA SER A 663 -13.75 -26.83 -18.15
C SER A 663 -13.15 -27.50 -16.90
N ASN A 664 -13.76 -27.25 -15.74
CA ASN A 664 -14.42 -28.34 -15.00
C ASN A 664 -15.16 -27.83 -13.75
N ALA A 665 -16.46 -28.13 -13.70
CA ALA A 665 -17.28 -28.01 -12.49
C ALA A 665 -18.15 -29.26 -12.34
N LYS A 666 -18.46 -29.59 -11.07
CA LYS A 666 -19.35 -30.69 -10.60
C LYS A 666 -18.71 -32.10 -10.67
N TRP A 667 -19.01 -33.07 -9.79
CA TRP A 667 -20.23 -33.32 -8.99
C TRP A 667 -20.02 -34.12 -7.67
N LEU A 668 -20.94 -33.93 -6.71
CA LEU A 668 -21.60 -34.87 -5.76
C LEU A 668 -20.87 -35.55 -4.56
N ASP A 669 -21.21 -35.06 -3.36
CA ASP A 669 -21.94 -35.71 -2.24
C ASP A 669 -21.89 -37.24 -1.94
N ALA A 670 -21.66 -37.55 -0.64
CA ALA A 670 -22.59 -38.27 0.29
C ALA A 670 -21.98 -39.39 1.18
N ALA A 671 -22.58 -39.55 2.38
CA ALA A 671 -22.46 -40.65 3.38
C ALA A 671 -21.15 -40.76 4.21
N GLU A 672 -21.14 -41.18 5.49
CA GLU A 672 -22.19 -41.39 6.54
C GLU A 672 -21.52 -41.44 7.95
N GLU A 673 -22.31 -41.38 9.03
CA GLU A 673 -21.83 -41.39 10.44
C GLU A 673 -21.33 -42.77 10.93
N LYS A 674 -20.40 -42.79 11.91
CA LYS A 674 -20.47 -43.74 13.07
C LYS A 674 -19.56 -43.44 14.27
N ASP A 675 -20.01 -43.96 15.41
CA ASP A 675 -19.63 -43.65 16.80
C ASP A 675 -18.46 -44.47 17.43
N LEU A 676 -17.69 -43.80 18.31
CA LEU A 676 -17.18 -44.27 19.63
C LEU A 676 -16.13 -45.45 19.71
N PRO A 677 -15.48 -45.75 20.88
CA PRO A 677 -14.76 -44.85 21.81
C PRO A 677 -13.49 -45.43 22.57
N VAL A 678 -12.76 -44.55 23.29
CA VAL A 678 -11.83 -44.69 24.47
C VAL A 678 -10.57 -45.62 24.55
N GLU A 679 -9.60 -45.08 25.32
CA GLU A 679 -8.55 -45.65 26.23
C GLU A 679 -7.08 -45.95 25.82
N GLU A 680 -6.20 -45.23 26.53
CA GLU A 680 -4.89 -45.49 27.21
C GLU A 680 -3.76 -46.41 26.67
N ASP A 681 -2.53 -45.94 27.00
CA ASP A 681 -1.24 -46.66 27.16
C ASP A 681 -0.58 -47.39 25.96
N SER A 682 0.76 -47.52 25.89
CA SER A 682 1.89 -46.79 26.51
C SER A 682 3.23 -47.17 25.80
N VAL A 683 4.30 -46.39 26.00
CA VAL A 683 5.73 -46.69 25.65
C VAL A 683 6.06 -46.90 24.15
N GLY A 684 7.06 -46.26 23.52
CA GLY A 684 7.98 -45.21 23.97
C GLY A 684 9.39 -45.34 23.36
N VAL A 685 9.80 -44.42 22.49
CA VAL A 685 11.21 -44.14 22.13
C VAL A 685 11.38 -42.63 21.88
N LYS A 686 12.34 -41.98 22.57
CA LYS A 686 12.82 -40.63 22.25
C LYS A 686 14.09 -40.72 21.38
N PRO A 687 14.40 -39.68 20.59
CA PRO A 687 15.48 -38.80 21.07
C PRO A 687 15.21 -37.29 20.89
N SER A 688 15.85 -36.54 21.80
CA SER A 688 15.95 -35.09 21.96
C SER A 688 15.61 -34.16 20.77
N SER A 689 14.66 -33.24 20.99
CA SER A 689 14.76 -31.87 20.51
C SER A 689 15.39 -30.99 21.61
N LYS A 690 16.51 -30.31 21.30
CA LYS A 690 17.00 -29.21 22.13
C LYS A 690 16.23 -27.96 21.74
N ALA A 691 15.51 -27.37 22.69
CA ALA A 691 14.93 -26.04 22.49
C ALA A 691 16.08 -25.00 22.40
N SER A 692 16.19 -24.33 21.27
CA SER A 692 16.85 -23.02 21.17
C SER A 692 15.77 -21.97 21.07
N SER A 693 15.60 -21.18 22.14
CA SER A 693 14.79 -19.98 22.13
C SER A 693 15.47 -18.91 21.26
N THR A 694 14.94 -18.69 20.06
CA THR A 694 15.28 -17.55 19.20
C THR A 694 14.03 -16.73 18.96
N HIS A 695 14.14 -15.40 19.13
CA HIS A 695 13.08 -14.44 18.89
C HIS A 695 12.62 -14.47 17.42
N PRO A 696 11.36 -14.10 17.12
CA PRO A 696 10.89 -14.01 15.74
C PRO A 696 11.59 -12.86 15.02
N ASP A 697 12.27 -13.19 13.91
CA ASP A 697 12.81 -12.20 12.98
C ASP A 697 11.70 -11.73 12.04
N ASP A 698 11.22 -10.50 12.25
CA ASP A 698 10.26 -9.85 11.37
C ASP A 698 10.89 -9.56 9.98
N CYS A 699 10.62 -10.47 9.05
CA CYS A 699 10.58 -10.21 7.61
C CYS A 699 9.61 -11.20 6.95
N VAL A 700 8.37 -10.75 6.77
CA VAL A 700 7.27 -11.46 6.09
C VAL A 700 7.77 -12.16 4.81
N ASP A 701 7.76 -13.49 4.85
CA ASP A 701 7.90 -14.39 3.71
C ASP A 701 6.69 -14.20 2.77
N GLU A 702 6.78 -14.55 1.48
CA GLU A 702 5.59 -14.67 0.65
C GLU A 702 4.63 -15.74 1.22
N ASN A 703 5.16 -16.75 1.92
CA ASN A 703 4.35 -17.66 2.73
C ASN A 703 3.70 -17.01 3.97
N GLU A 704 4.24 -15.91 4.52
CA GLU A 704 3.54 -15.14 5.56
C GLU A 704 2.49 -14.21 4.97
N MET A 705 2.68 -13.67 3.76
CA MET A 705 1.61 -12.99 3.05
C MET A 705 0.47 -13.97 2.73
N PHE A 706 0.79 -15.19 2.28
CA PHE A 706 -0.18 -16.26 2.12
C PHE A 706 -0.83 -16.63 3.46
N LYS A 707 -0.09 -16.71 4.58
CA LYS A 707 -0.70 -16.86 5.92
C LYS A 707 -1.56 -15.68 6.35
N ILE A 708 -1.29 -14.44 5.95
CA ILE A 708 -2.16 -13.28 6.27
C ILE A 708 -3.44 -13.29 5.40
N GLU A 709 -3.37 -13.87 4.20
CA GLU A 709 -4.53 -14.11 3.34
C GLU A 709 -5.32 -15.37 3.76
N LEU A 710 -4.67 -16.35 4.41
CA LEU A 710 -5.24 -17.61 4.91
C LEU A 710 -5.79 -17.49 6.36
N ASP A 711 -5.06 -16.82 7.25
CA ASP A 711 -5.49 -16.37 8.60
C ASP A 711 -6.36 -15.12 8.44
N ILE A 712 -7.53 -15.34 7.83
CA ILE A 712 -8.56 -14.38 7.41
C ILE A 712 -8.41 -13.00 8.05
N ALA A 713 -8.08 -12.03 7.20
CA ALA A 713 -8.20 -10.59 7.42
C ALA A 713 -9.33 -10.21 8.40
N THR A 714 -8.97 -10.03 9.67
CA THR A 714 -9.80 -9.32 10.65
C THR A 714 -9.33 -7.87 10.71
N ALA A 715 -10.22 -6.94 11.06
CA ALA A 715 -9.82 -5.54 11.23
C ALA A 715 -8.72 -5.34 12.30
N LYS A 716 -8.57 -6.27 13.25
CA LYS A 716 -7.46 -6.28 14.23
C LYS A 716 -6.10 -6.49 13.56
N THR A 717 -6.03 -7.29 12.50
CA THR A 717 -4.79 -7.48 11.72
C THR A 717 -4.39 -6.18 11.02
N PHE A 718 -5.38 -5.43 10.51
CA PHE A 718 -5.18 -4.11 9.89
C PHE A 718 -4.79 -3.04 10.92
N GLU A 719 -5.30 -3.12 12.16
CA GLU A 719 -4.91 -2.26 13.28
C GLU A 719 -3.46 -2.51 13.71
N LYS A 720 -2.99 -3.78 13.69
CA LYS A 720 -1.63 -4.17 14.08
C LYS A 720 -0.59 -3.96 12.97
N TYR A 721 -0.97 -4.16 11.71
CA TYR A 721 -0.05 -4.12 10.56
C TYR A 721 -0.60 -3.29 9.37
N PRO A 722 -0.90 -1.98 9.55
CA PRO A 722 -1.58 -1.19 8.51
C PRO A 722 -0.74 -0.93 7.25
N MET A 723 0.60 -0.97 7.32
CA MET A 723 1.49 -0.61 6.20
C MET A 723 1.31 -1.54 4.99
N GLN A 724 1.33 -2.86 5.21
CA GLN A 724 1.27 -3.85 4.13
C GLN A 724 -0.04 -3.80 3.31
N PRO A 725 -1.25 -3.83 3.90
CA PRO A 725 -2.48 -3.70 3.13
C PRO A 725 -2.62 -2.33 2.45
N THR A 726 -2.12 -1.25 3.07
CA THR A 726 -2.10 0.09 2.45
C THR A 726 -1.25 0.11 1.17
N LEU A 727 -0.03 -0.45 1.23
CA LEU A 727 0.86 -0.55 0.07
C LEU A 727 0.34 -1.52 -1.00
N THR A 728 -0.27 -2.65 -0.61
CA THR A 728 -0.87 -3.59 -1.56
C THR A 728 -2.08 -2.99 -2.28
N LEU A 729 -2.91 -2.19 -1.58
CA LEU A 729 -4.03 -1.49 -2.20
C LEU A 729 -3.55 -0.40 -3.17
N LEU A 730 -2.59 0.45 -2.77
CA LEU A 730 -1.98 1.44 -3.67
C LEU A 730 -1.37 0.78 -4.92
N TRP A 731 -0.63 -0.32 -4.74
CA TRP A 731 -0.05 -1.07 -5.85
C TRP A 731 -1.13 -1.62 -6.80
N SER A 732 -2.16 -2.30 -6.25
CA SER A 732 -3.24 -2.90 -7.05
C SER A 732 -3.99 -1.85 -7.87
N VAL A 733 -4.31 -0.71 -7.26
CA VAL A 733 -5.02 0.39 -7.93
C VAL A 733 -4.12 1.08 -8.96
N SER A 734 -2.84 1.33 -8.66
CA SER A 734 -1.89 1.95 -9.60
C SER A 734 -1.62 1.11 -10.85
N LYS A 735 -1.80 -0.22 -10.78
CA LYS A 735 -1.65 -1.12 -11.93
C LYS A 735 -2.80 -0.95 -12.93
N SER A 736 -4.00 -0.65 -12.44
CA SER A 736 -5.24 -0.65 -13.22
C SER A 736 -5.74 0.75 -13.59
N PHE A 737 -5.36 1.78 -12.82
CA PHE A 737 -5.91 3.13 -12.96
C PHE A 737 -4.82 4.21 -12.94
N PRO A 738 -4.64 4.97 -14.04
CA PRO A 738 -3.68 6.07 -14.13
C PRO A 738 -4.24 7.38 -13.54
N ALA A 739 -4.58 7.36 -12.26
CA ALA A 739 -5.18 8.50 -11.58
C ALA A 739 -4.14 9.59 -11.24
N MET A 740 -4.49 10.85 -11.51
CA MET A 740 -3.61 12.00 -11.29
C MET A 740 -3.21 12.23 -9.81
N GLU A 741 -3.91 11.62 -8.84
CA GLU A 741 -3.50 11.63 -7.43
C GLU A 741 -2.15 10.91 -7.19
N PHE A 742 -1.79 9.95 -8.05
CA PHE A 742 -0.53 9.23 -7.93
C PHE A 742 0.70 10.09 -8.26
N VAL A 743 0.54 11.14 -9.07
CA VAL A 743 1.62 12.07 -9.45
C VAL A 743 1.71 13.31 -8.55
N GLN A 744 0.95 13.35 -7.45
CA GLN A 744 1.10 14.40 -6.43
C GLN A 744 2.44 14.26 -5.71
N ALA A 745 3.09 15.40 -5.43
CA ALA A 745 4.42 15.44 -4.82
C ALA A 745 4.50 14.65 -3.49
N ASP A 746 3.47 14.78 -2.64
CA ASP A 746 3.37 14.07 -1.36
C ASP A 746 3.31 12.55 -1.53
N THR A 747 2.51 12.06 -2.49
CA THR A 747 2.40 10.63 -2.83
C THR A 747 3.77 10.08 -3.24
N LEU A 748 4.44 10.76 -4.16
CA LEU A 748 5.75 10.37 -4.67
C LEU A 748 6.83 10.42 -3.59
N GLU A 749 6.84 11.46 -2.76
CA GLU A 749 7.78 11.62 -1.65
C GLU A 749 7.58 10.54 -0.57
N THR A 750 6.33 10.21 -0.24
CA THR A 750 5.99 9.15 0.71
C THR A 750 6.47 7.78 0.22
N LEU A 751 6.21 7.44 -1.05
CA LEU A 751 6.68 6.18 -1.65
C LEU A 751 8.21 6.10 -1.71
N LEU A 752 8.89 7.19 -2.12
CA LEU A 752 10.36 7.26 -2.12
C LEU A 752 10.94 7.10 -0.71
N LYS A 753 10.37 7.75 0.31
CA LYS A 753 10.75 7.58 1.72
C LYS A 753 10.64 6.13 2.16
N ILE A 754 9.53 5.45 1.84
CA ILE A 754 9.35 4.03 2.19
C ILE A 754 10.42 3.16 1.51
N CYS A 755 10.68 3.35 0.22
CA CYS A 755 11.75 2.63 -0.47
C CYS A 755 13.13 2.82 0.20
N LYS A 756 13.43 4.00 0.76
CA LYS A 756 14.71 4.30 1.43
C LYS A 756 14.90 3.60 2.76
N HIS A 757 13.82 3.47 3.54
CA HIS A 757 13.88 2.92 4.90
C HIS A 757 13.56 1.42 4.94
N ALA A 758 13.01 0.85 3.85
CA ALA A 758 12.76 -0.58 3.74
C ALA A 758 14.06 -1.40 3.67
N LYS A 759 14.10 -2.56 4.35
CA LYS A 759 15.16 -3.58 4.21
C LYS A 759 15.35 -4.01 2.75
N LYS A 760 14.25 -4.07 1.98
CA LYS A 760 14.19 -4.45 0.56
C LYS A 760 13.60 -3.28 -0.25
N PRO A 761 14.42 -2.44 -0.92
CA PRO A 761 13.94 -1.26 -1.65
C PRO A 761 12.90 -1.57 -2.74
N ARG A 762 13.04 -2.69 -3.47
CA ARG A 762 12.15 -3.15 -4.56
C ARG A 762 10.79 -3.72 -4.11
N GLY A 763 10.28 -3.33 -2.94
CA GLY A 763 8.97 -3.76 -2.41
C GLY A 763 7.75 -3.13 -3.13
N ARG A 764 6.55 -3.27 -2.54
CA ARG A 764 5.28 -2.74 -3.11
C ARG A 764 5.32 -1.24 -3.43
N ALA A 765 6.01 -0.43 -2.62
CA ALA A 765 6.18 1.00 -2.89
C ALA A 765 6.95 1.28 -4.20
N PHE A 766 8.03 0.52 -4.45
CA PHE A 766 8.79 0.58 -5.70
C PHE A 766 7.96 0.10 -6.89
N GLN A 767 7.21 -1.00 -6.73
CA GLN A 767 6.31 -1.48 -7.78
C GLN A 767 5.21 -0.45 -8.13
N THR A 768 4.72 0.28 -7.12
CA THR A 768 3.76 1.39 -7.31
C THR A 768 4.41 2.53 -8.10
N LEU A 769 5.62 2.98 -7.72
CA LEU A 769 6.38 3.98 -8.49
C LEU A 769 6.65 3.52 -9.93
N ALA A 770 6.99 2.24 -10.14
CA ALA A 770 7.22 1.68 -11.46
C ALA A 770 5.94 1.68 -12.33
N ASN A 771 4.77 1.41 -11.76
CA ASN A 771 3.49 1.53 -12.46
C ASN A 771 3.20 2.99 -12.84
N ILE A 772 3.42 3.93 -11.91
CA ILE A 772 3.23 5.37 -12.14
C ILE A 772 4.11 5.85 -13.30
N LEU A 773 5.40 5.51 -13.31
CA LEU A 773 6.36 5.98 -14.32
C LEU A 773 6.18 5.36 -15.70
N LYS A 774 5.53 4.20 -15.81
CA LYS A 774 5.23 3.55 -17.10
C LYS A 774 4.06 4.19 -17.85
N HIS A 775 3.21 4.97 -17.18
CA HIS A 775 1.98 5.45 -17.78
C HIS A 775 2.13 6.83 -18.44
N VAL A 776 1.72 6.92 -19.71
CA VAL A 776 1.90 8.12 -20.56
C VAL A 776 1.29 9.39 -19.94
N ASN A 777 0.06 9.31 -19.41
CA ASN A 777 -0.62 10.45 -18.78
C ASN A 777 0.15 11.06 -17.59
N HIS A 778 1.02 10.28 -16.93
CA HIS A 778 1.83 10.76 -15.80
C HIS A 778 3.11 11.48 -16.24
N PHE A 779 3.54 11.30 -17.49
CA PHE A 779 4.82 11.79 -17.99
C PHE A 779 4.97 13.32 -17.89
N LEU A 780 4.02 14.07 -18.46
CA LEU A 780 4.02 15.53 -18.44
C LEU A 780 3.92 16.14 -17.02
N PRO A 781 3.02 15.66 -16.13
CA PRO A 781 3.02 16.07 -14.72
C PRO A 781 4.33 15.85 -13.98
N LEU A 782 5.06 14.77 -14.29
CA LEU A 782 6.34 14.42 -13.66
C LEU A 782 7.50 15.24 -14.23
N LEU A 783 7.53 15.54 -15.54
CA LEU A 783 8.48 16.48 -16.14
C LEU A 783 8.40 17.87 -15.52
N LYS A 784 7.18 18.30 -15.15
CA LYS A 784 6.92 19.58 -14.48
C LYS A 784 7.32 19.59 -13.00
N GLN A 785 7.84 18.51 -12.43
CA GLN A 785 8.19 18.38 -11.00
C GLN A 785 9.66 18.02 -10.76
N ASP A 786 10.15 18.22 -9.55
CA ASP A 786 11.50 17.86 -9.09
C ASP A 786 11.69 16.34 -8.87
N PHE A 787 10.73 15.50 -9.29
CA PHE A 787 10.71 14.05 -9.00
C PHE A 787 11.96 13.32 -9.51
N VAL A 788 12.36 13.56 -10.76
CA VAL A 788 13.54 12.90 -11.37
C VAL A 788 14.83 13.28 -10.63
N PHE A 789 14.92 14.52 -10.14
CA PHE A 789 16.06 14.99 -9.35
C PHE A 789 16.10 14.32 -7.97
N ARG A 790 14.95 14.22 -7.30
CA ARG A 790 14.82 13.45 -6.04
C ARG A 790 15.21 11.99 -6.24
N LEU A 791 14.77 11.36 -7.34
CA LEU A 791 15.14 9.99 -7.69
C LEU A 791 16.66 9.82 -7.93
N HIS A 792 17.37 10.87 -8.38
CA HIS A 792 18.83 10.88 -8.44
C HIS A 792 19.47 10.93 -7.05
N GLU A 793 19.04 11.87 -6.20
CA GLU A 793 19.57 12.07 -4.84
C GLU A 793 19.41 10.83 -3.94
N MET A 794 18.45 9.96 -4.24
CA MET A 794 18.20 8.71 -3.52
C MET A 794 19.24 7.62 -3.79
N LYS A 795 20.12 7.79 -4.80
CA LYS A 795 21.24 6.89 -5.09
C LYS A 795 22.43 7.04 -4.13
N SER A 796 22.52 8.16 -3.43
CA SER A 796 23.57 8.39 -2.45
C SER A 796 23.37 7.46 -1.25
N PRO A 797 24.42 6.72 -0.80
CA PRO A 797 24.30 5.85 0.37
C PRO A 797 23.94 6.67 1.60
N TYR A 798 23.19 6.07 2.52
CA TYR A 798 22.80 6.74 3.75
C TYR A 798 24.04 7.00 4.61
N PRO A 799 24.30 8.22 5.14
CA PRO A 799 25.59 8.53 5.78
C PRO A 799 25.97 7.67 6.99
N ALA A 800 24.98 7.14 7.72
CA ALA A 800 25.21 6.20 8.82
C ALA A 800 25.54 4.77 8.35
N HIS A 801 25.23 4.43 7.09
CA HIS A 801 25.55 3.15 6.49
C HIS A 801 26.88 3.27 5.74
N GLY A 802 27.91 2.55 6.20
CA GLY A 802 29.23 2.58 5.57
C GLY A 802 29.22 2.21 4.09
N ALA A 803 30.32 2.50 3.39
CA ALA A 803 30.45 2.47 1.92
C ALA A 803 30.11 1.14 1.20
N ARG A 804 29.80 0.05 1.93
CA ARG A 804 29.42 -1.28 1.40
C ARG A 804 28.09 -1.79 1.95
N CYS A 805 27.08 -0.93 2.04
CA CYS A 805 25.73 -1.32 2.44
C CYS A 805 24.93 -1.89 1.26
N TRP A 806 24.51 -3.18 1.35
CA TRP A 806 23.71 -3.84 0.32
C TRP A 806 22.41 -3.10 0.00
N SER A 807 21.66 -2.63 1.00
CA SER A 807 20.39 -1.90 0.78
C SER A 807 20.61 -0.57 0.04
N CYS A 808 21.73 0.12 0.28
CA CYS A 808 22.06 1.35 -0.45
C CYS A 808 22.45 1.07 -1.91
N ASP A 809 23.14 -0.03 -2.18
CA ASP A 809 23.53 -0.44 -3.54
C ASP A 809 22.35 -0.97 -4.36
N GLU A 810 21.47 -1.74 -3.71
CA GLU A 810 20.18 -2.18 -4.26
C GLU A 810 19.27 -0.96 -4.54
N MET A 811 19.23 0.03 -3.65
CA MET A 811 18.50 1.29 -3.89
C MET A 811 19.09 2.08 -5.07
N ARG A 812 20.41 2.18 -5.19
CA ARG A 812 21.08 2.82 -6.34
C ARG A 812 20.65 2.16 -7.65
N THR A 813 20.62 0.83 -7.67
CA THR A 813 20.19 0.03 -8.83
C THR A 813 18.70 0.23 -9.12
N ALA A 814 17.84 0.15 -8.11
CA ALA A 814 16.41 0.41 -8.22
C ALA A 814 16.11 1.83 -8.79
N CYS A 815 16.84 2.86 -8.34
CA CYS A 815 16.70 4.22 -8.89
C CYS A 815 17.14 4.32 -10.37
N ASN A 816 18.16 3.55 -10.79
CA ASN A 816 18.54 3.46 -12.21
C ASN A 816 17.43 2.82 -13.06
N ASP A 817 16.76 1.79 -12.54
CA ASP A 817 15.64 1.11 -13.22
C ASP A 817 14.45 2.07 -13.40
N LEU A 818 14.06 2.79 -12.35
CA LEU A 818 12.97 3.77 -12.40
C LEU A 818 13.27 4.91 -13.39
N MET A 819 14.52 5.39 -13.45
CA MET A 819 14.94 6.33 -14.50
C MET A 819 14.87 5.73 -15.91
N SER A 820 15.19 4.44 -16.06
CA SER A 820 15.07 3.72 -17.33
C SER A 820 13.62 3.64 -17.80
N LEU A 821 12.70 3.34 -16.88
CA LEU A 821 11.27 3.28 -17.18
C LEU A 821 10.74 4.65 -17.60
N PHE A 822 11.07 5.71 -16.86
CA PHE A 822 10.66 7.07 -17.24
C PHE A 822 11.28 7.51 -18.59
N GLY A 823 12.54 7.14 -18.84
CA GLY A 823 13.21 7.34 -20.13
C GLY A 823 12.46 6.68 -21.30
N SER A 824 12.07 5.42 -21.15
CA SER A 824 11.33 4.69 -22.20
C SER A 824 9.97 5.33 -22.57
N VAL A 825 9.32 6.03 -21.64
CA VAL A 825 8.10 6.82 -21.94
C VAL A 825 8.47 8.12 -22.67
N GLY A 826 9.55 8.79 -22.26
CA GLY A 826 10.08 9.97 -22.94
C GLY A 826 10.60 9.71 -24.36
N GLU A 827 10.99 8.48 -24.67
CA GLU A 827 11.44 8.04 -26.00
C GLU A 827 10.27 7.69 -26.94
N THR A 828 9.04 7.56 -26.44
CA THR A 828 7.84 7.39 -27.31
C THR A 828 7.56 8.65 -28.13
N GLY A 829 6.84 8.53 -29.25
CA GLY A 829 6.46 9.69 -30.08
C GLY A 829 5.73 10.79 -29.30
N TYR A 830 4.88 10.43 -28.33
CA TYR A 830 4.25 11.38 -27.41
C TYR A 830 5.29 12.05 -26.48
N GLY A 831 6.14 11.25 -25.82
CA GLY A 831 7.16 11.77 -24.91
C GLY A 831 8.15 12.72 -25.59
N GLN A 832 8.59 12.37 -26.81
CA GLN A 832 9.40 13.22 -27.67
C GLN A 832 8.67 14.52 -28.04
N GLY A 833 7.38 14.43 -28.37
CA GLY A 833 6.52 15.57 -28.67
C GLY A 833 6.43 16.55 -27.49
N GLU A 834 6.14 16.07 -26.28
CA GLU A 834 6.06 16.88 -25.07
C GLU A 834 7.40 17.52 -24.69
N ILE A 835 8.50 16.75 -24.71
CA ILE A 835 9.86 17.28 -24.48
C ILE A 835 10.15 18.40 -25.49
N ALA A 836 9.96 18.12 -26.79
CA ALA A 836 10.27 19.08 -27.85
C ALA A 836 9.31 20.29 -27.86
N HIS A 837 8.08 20.14 -27.36
CA HIS A 837 7.17 21.26 -27.16
C HIS A 837 7.70 22.17 -26.05
N ILE A 838 7.94 21.62 -24.84
CA ILE A 838 8.46 22.39 -23.68
C ILE A 838 9.77 23.10 -24.02
N LEU A 839 10.71 22.40 -24.67
CA LEU A 839 12.01 22.97 -25.06
C LEU A 839 11.89 24.13 -26.07
N ARG A 840 10.77 24.25 -26.80
CA ARG A 840 10.48 25.39 -27.69
C ARG A 840 9.65 26.47 -27.00
N THR A 841 8.52 26.12 -26.42
CA THR A 841 7.49 27.08 -25.96
C THR A 841 7.55 27.41 -24.47
N GLY A 842 8.18 26.56 -23.64
CA GLY A 842 8.18 26.70 -22.18
C GLY A 842 8.96 27.89 -21.63
N GLU A 843 8.75 28.18 -20.35
CA GLU A 843 9.52 29.15 -19.57
C GLU A 843 10.97 28.70 -19.34
N ARG A 844 11.87 29.65 -19.01
CA ARG A 844 13.32 29.39 -18.84
C ARG A 844 13.59 28.26 -17.83
N ASP A 845 12.91 28.27 -16.69
CA ASP A 845 13.14 27.31 -15.60
C ASP A 845 12.62 25.92 -15.97
N LEU A 846 11.47 25.83 -16.65
CA LEU A 846 10.91 24.56 -17.11
C LEU A 846 11.74 23.98 -18.26
N LYS A 847 12.23 24.82 -19.19
CA LYS A 847 13.19 24.44 -20.24
C LYS A 847 14.46 23.87 -19.62
N LEU A 848 15.08 24.58 -18.68
CA LEU A 848 16.28 24.11 -17.99
C LEU A 848 16.03 22.78 -17.24
N ARG A 849 14.89 22.66 -16.54
CA ARG A 849 14.51 21.42 -15.85
C ARG A 849 14.41 20.25 -16.81
N VAL A 850 13.68 20.39 -17.92
CA VAL A 850 13.54 19.32 -18.92
C VAL A 850 14.87 19.02 -19.60
N SER A 851 15.68 20.03 -19.92
CA SER A 851 17.04 19.85 -20.42
C SER A 851 17.91 18.97 -19.50
N ILE A 852 17.91 19.22 -18.19
CA ILE A 852 18.64 18.40 -17.21
C ILE A 852 18.03 16.98 -17.12
N ILE A 853 16.70 16.85 -17.16
CA ILE A 853 16.03 15.53 -17.15
C ILE A 853 16.42 14.69 -18.38
N VAL A 854 16.46 15.28 -19.58
CA VAL A 854 16.87 14.60 -20.82
C VAL A 854 18.24 13.94 -20.65
N LEU A 855 19.22 14.64 -20.05
CA LEU A 855 20.56 14.09 -19.81
C LEU A 855 20.57 12.88 -18.85
N PHE A 856 19.60 12.76 -17.95
CA PHE A 856 19.49 11.62 -17.05
C PHE A 856 18.83 10.40 -17.69
N VAL A 857 17.80 10.59 -18.53
CA VAL A 857 16.83 9.54 -18.85
C VAL A 857 16.81 9.08 -20.31
N VAL A 858 17.16 9.95 -21.27
CA VAL A 858 17.17 9.58 -22.70
C VAL A 858 18.43 8.77 -23.03
N ARG A 859 18.26 7.71 -23.84
CA ARG A 859 19.29 6.74 -24.24
C ARG A 859 19.32 6.51 -25.75
N ASP A 860 18.20 6.66 -26.46
CA ASP A 860 18.18 6.65 -27.93
C ASP A 860 19.13 7.73 -28.47
N THR A 861 20.17 7.31 -29.19
CA THR A 861 21.24 8.21 -29.65
C THR A 861 20.77 9.18 -30.73
N ARG A 862 19.80 8.81 -31.58
CA ARG A 862 19.27 9.65 -32.67
C ARG A 862 18.40 10.77 -32.09
N LEU A 863 17.50 10.42 -31.16
CA LEU A 863 16.72 11.38 -30.40
C LEU A 863 17.64 12.29 -29.59
N LEU A 864 18.63 11.72 -28.90
CA LEU A 864 19.57 12.47 -28.08
C LEU A 864 20.40 13.44 -28.92
N HIS A 865 20.89 13.07 -30.11
CA HIS A 865 21.52 14.01 -31.04
C HIS A 865 20.63 15.22 -31.32
N LYS A 866 19.38 14.98 -31.72
CA LYS A 866 18.39 16.02 -32.00
C LYS A 866 18.10 16.91 -30.80
N LEU A 867 17.97 16.35 -29.60
CA LEU A 867 17.72 17.12 -28.38
C LEU A 867 18.97 17.93 -27.96
N LEU A 868 20.15 17.32 -27.93
CA LEU A 868 21.38 17.97 -27.45
C LEU A 868 21.84 19.10 -28.38
N PHE A 869 21.78 18.88 -29.70
CA PHE A 869 22.37 19.78 -30.70
C PHE A 869 21.30 20.63 -31.41
N ASP A 870 20.34 20.02 -32.11
CA ASP A 870 19.32 20.77 -32.86
C ASP A 870 18.43 21.61 -31.91
N MET A 871 18.13 21.08 -30.72
CA MET A 871 17.37 21.77 -29.67
C MET A 871 18.25 22.42 -28.58
N LYS A 872 19.58 22.44 -28.75
CA LYS A 872 20.53 23.14 -27.87
C LYS A 872 20.47 22.76 -26.37
N VAL A 873 20.00 21.56 -26.02
CA VAL A 873 19.90 21.11 -24.62
C VAL A 873 21.27 21.11 -23.93
N LEU A 874 22.33 20.66 -24.62
CA LEU A 874 23.68 20.61 -24.04
C LEU A 874 24.24 22.02 -23.80
N GLU A 875 24.03 22.94 -24.74
CA GLU A 875 24.43 24.35 -24.64
C GLU A 875 23.73 25.01 -23.45
N MET A 876 22.41 24.86 -23.33
CA MET A 876 21.62 25.40 -22.22
C MET A 876 22.07 24.91 -20.84
N VAL A 877 22.38 23.62 -20.70
CA VAL A 877 22.84 23.05 -19.42
C VAL A 877 24.27 23.53 -19.09
N MET A 878 25.16 23.57 -20.08
CA MET A 878 26.53 24.06 -19.88
C MET A 878 26.55 25.54 -19.53
N ASP A 879 25.78 26.38 -20.22
CA ASP A 879 25.69 27.82 -19.91
C ASP A 879 25.13 28.05 -18.51
N PHE A 880 24.13 27.28 -18.07
CA PHE A 880 23.61 27.35 -16.69
C PHE A 880 24.66 26.96 -15.63
N ILE A 881 25.45 25.90 -15.87
CA ILE A 881 26.53 25.47 -14.97
C ILE A 881 27.59 26.58 -14.82
N LEU A 882 27.90 27.25 -15.92
CA LEU A 882 28.97 28.24 -16.05
C LEU A 882 28.54 29.69 -15.73
N ASP A 883 27.24 29.98 -15.64
CA ASP A 883 26.70 31.30 -15.29
C ASP A 883 27.15 31.72 -13.87
N GLU A 884 28.05 32.70 -13.79
CA GLU A 884 28.63 33.14 -12.51
C GLU A 884 27.72 34.08 -11.70
N GLY A 885 26.61 34.59 -12.27
CA GLY A 885 25.48 35.24 -11.59
C GLY A 885 25.80 36.37 -10.59
N THR A 886 25.49 37.63 -10.95
CA THR A 886 25.80 38.81 -10.11
C THR A 886 25.00 38.94 -8.81
N ASP A 887 23.94 38.16 -8.58
CA ASP A 887 22.90 38.51 -7.62
C ASP A 887 22.73 37.59 -6.39
N GLN A 888 22.88 38.24 -5.23
CA GLN A 888 22.25 38.05 -3.92
C GLN A 888 22.21 36.67 -3.22
N GLN A 889 22.61 36.70 -1.94
CA GLN A 889 23.04 35.57 -1.11
C GLN A 889 21.96 34.54 -0.73
N GLN A 890 20.68 34.73 -1.05
CA GLN A 890 19.61 33.79 -0.68
C GLN A 890 19.25 32.79 -1.80
N GLN A 891 19.46 33.12 -3.08
CA GLN A 891 19.25 32.16 -4.19
C GLN A 891 20.39 31.12 -4.30
N GLN A 892 21.53 31.35 -3.63
CA GLN A 892 22.73 30.53 -3.78
C GLN A 892 22.55 29.06 -3.39
N GLN A 893 21.78 28.70 -2.36
CA GLN A 893 21.64 27.28 -1.96
C GLN A 893 20.86 26.43 -2.98
N GLN A 894 19.73 26.95 -3.48
CA GLN A 894 18.92 26.24 -4.48
C GLN A 894 19.61 26.23 -5.85
N GLY A 895 20.30 27.31 -6.21
CA GLY A 895 21.19 27.37 -7.37
C GLY A 895 22.32 26.35 -7.29
N GLN A 896 23.02 26.24 -6.16
CA GLN A 896 24.08 25.24 -5.94
C GLN A 896 23.58 23.81 -6.06
N ARG A 897 22.39 23.49 -5.50
CA ARG A 897 21.76 22.16 -5.66
C ARG A 897 21.52 21.85 -7.13
N LEU A 898 20.86 22.74 -7.87
CA LEU A 898 20.56 22.54 -9.30
C LEU A 898 21.83 22.46 -10.17
N ASN A 899 22.85 23.26 -9.88
CA ASN A 899 24.15 23.18 -10.54
C ASN A 899 24.84 21.82 -10.33
N GLY A 900 24.82 21.31 -9.09
CA GLY A 900 25.34 19.98 -8.77
C GLY A 900 24.57 18.87 -9.49
N ILE A 901 23.23 18.95 -9.52
CA ILE A 901 22.38 18.01 -10.26
C ILE A 901 22.68 18.06 -11.76
N ALA A 902 22.84 19.25 -12.35
CA ALA A 902 23.19 19.43 -13.76
C ALA A 902 24.54 18.77 -14.12
N CYS A 903 25.56 18.93 -13.28
CA CYS A 903 26.85 18.26 -13.45
C CYS A 903 26.72 16.73 -13.32
N CYS A 904 25.92 16.24 -12.36
CA CYS A 904 25.59 14.81 -12.25
C CYS A 904 24.82 14.28 -13.46
N ALA A 905 24.02 15.12 -14.12
CA ALA A 905 23.28 14.76 -15.34
C ALA A 905 24.22 14.57 -16.52
N ILE A 906 25.26 15.42 -16.66
CA ILE A 906 26.34 15.23 -17.65
C ILE A 906 27.15 13.96 -17.33
N THR A 907 27.45 13.67 -16.06
CA THR A 907 28.05 12.39 -15.67
C THR A 907 27.16 11.21 -16.11
N ARG A 908 25.85 11.31 -15.89
CA ARG A 908 24.93 10.21 -16.23
C ARG A 908 24.76 10.03 -17.74
N LEU A 909 24.68 11.11 -18.50
CA LEU A 909 24.73 11.11 -19.96
C LEU A 909 25.96 10.36 -20.44
N SER A 910 27.13 10.71 -19.90
CA SER A 910 28.42 10.11 -20.27
C SER A 910 28.48 8.61 -19.96
N GLN A 911 27.94 8.19 -18.80
CA GLN A 911 27.77 6.77 -18.45
C GLN A 911 26.83 6.04 -19.43
N ASN A 912 25.67 6.64 -19.76
CA ASN A 912 24.71 6.04 -20.70
C ASN A 912 25.32 5.89 -22.11
N LEU A 913 26.13 6.87 -22.55
CA LEU A 913 26.86 6.87 -23.83
C LEU A 913 28.13 6.01 -23.83
N SER A 914 28.40 5.27 -22.75
CA SER A 914 29.61 4.44 -22.61
C SER A 914 30.91 5.23 -22.80
N ILE A 915 30.92 6.51 -22.41
CA ILE A 915 32.14 7.34 -22.35
C ILE A 915 32.80 7.01 -21.01
N PHE A 916 33.67 6.01 -21.00
CA PHE A 916 34.48 5.62 -19.85
C PHE A 916 35.97 5.65 -20.21
N GLY A 917 36.82 5.91 -19.21
CA GLY A 917 38.28 5.76 -19.34
C GLY A 917 38.65 4.35 -19.76
N GLU A 918 39.64 4.19 -20.63
CA GLU A 918 40.12 2.87 -21.05
C GLU A 918 40.52 2.04 -19.82
N GLU A 919 39.73 1.02 -19.49
CA GLU A 919 40.11 -0.02 -18.52
C GLU A 919 41.16 -0.96 -19.16
N GLU A 920 42.33 -0.42 -19.55
CA GLU A 920 43.53 -1.17 -19.99
C GLU A 920 44.20 -1.88 -18.79
N ASP A 921 43.42 -2.66 -18.01
CA ASP A 921 43.89 -3.48 -16.88
C ASP A 921 44.90 -2.74 -15.97
N THR A 922 44.67 -1.41 -15.79
CA THR A 922 45.51 -0.51 -15.01
C THR A 922 45.23 -0.75 -13.53
N GLY A 923 45.61 -1.94 -13.07
CA GLY A 923 45.28 -2.46 -11.77
C GLY A 923 45.57 -1.41 -10.71
N THR A 924 44.52 -1.04 -9.96
CA THR A 924 44.54 -0.04 -8.86
C THR A 924 45.89 -0.06 -8.15
N PRO A 925 46.56 1.10 -7.97
CA PRO A 925 47.84 1.17 -7.28
C PRO A 925 47.74 0.35 -6.01
N SER A 926 48.45 -0.77 -6.01
CA SER A 926 48.30 -1.72 -4.91
C SER A 926 48.68 -1.00 -3.62
N GLU A 927 48.17 -1.38 -2.44
CA GLU A 927 48.65 -0.81 -1.16
C GLU A 927 50.19 -0.96 -0.96
N LYS A 928 50.86 -1.73 -1.83
CA LYS A 928 52.33 -1.82 -1.97
C LYS A 928 52.99 -0.71 -2.82
N LEU A 929 52.28 -0.05 -3.74
CA LEU A 929 52.76 1.12 -4.51
C LEU A 929 52.64 2.40 -3.68
N GLU A 930 51.54 2.59 -2.94
CA GLU A 930 51.40 3.71 -2.00
C GLU A 930 52.44 3.62 -0.87
N ALA A 931 52.72 2.40 -0.37
CA ALA A 931 53.84 2.14 0.53
C ALA A 931 55.24 2.28 -0.14
N GLN A 932 55.30 2.73 -1.40
CA GLN A 932 56.48 3.11 -2.18
C GLN A 932 56.32 4.51 -2.80
N GLU A 933 55.55 5.40 -2.17
CA GLU A 933 55.58 6.84 -2.49
C GLU A 933 57.02 7.32 -2.69
N PHE A 934 57.27 7.99 -3.82
CA PHE A 934 58.59 8.52 -4.09
C PHE A 934 58.87 9.70 -3.16
N ASP A 935 59.75 9.49 -2.17
CA ASP A 935 60.25 10.57 -1.36
C ASP A 935 61.34 11.34 -2.11
N ASN A 936 60.98 12.49 -2.67
CA ASN A 936 61.88 13.45 -3.33
C ASN A 936 63.12 13.82 -2.49
N THR A 937 63.12 13.57 -1.17
CA THR A 937 64.27 13.79 -0.27
C THR A 937 65.29 12.66 -0.26
N VAL A 938 64.96 11.47 -0.79
CA VAL A 938 65.90 10.34 -0.89
C VAL A 938 66.88 10.58 -2.03
N THR A 939 68.11 10.91 -1.66
CA THR A 939 69.22 11.34 -2.52
C THR A 939 69.77 10.27 -3.45
N ILE A 940 68.99 9.86 -4.46
CA ILE A 940 69.45 9.07 -5.62
C ILE A 940 70.56 9.80 -6.40
N CYS A 941 70.60 11.12 -6.28
CA CYS A 941 71.46 12.05 -6.99
C CYS A 941 72.93 12.09 -6.52
N ASP A 942 73.28 11.59 -5.33
CA ASP A 942 74.57 11.96 -4.69
C ASP A 942 75.40 10.83 -4.05
N GLU A 943 74.98 9.57 -4.11
CA GLU A 943 75.77 8.47 -3.56
C GLU A 943 76.76 7.85 -4.58
N SER A 944 78.05 7.89 -4.20
CA SER A 944 79.21 7.19 -4.78
C SER A 944 79.81 7.64 -6.13
N ALA A 945 79.92 8.95 -6.38
CA ALA A 945 80.87 9.50 -7.35
C ALA A 945 81.94 10.34 -6.62
N LEU A 946 83.22 9.97 -6.78
CA LEU A 946 84.36 10.50 -6.01
C LEU A 946 85.13 11.61 -6.75
N SER A 947 84.88 11.77 -8.06
CA SER A 947 85.51 12.78 -8.92
C SER A 947 84.49 13.70 -9.60
N SER A 948 84.96 14.86 -10.09
CA SER A 948 84.15 15.78 -10.90
C SER A 948 83.71 15.19 -12.24
N ASP A 949 84.49 14.26 -12.79
CA ASP A 949 84.27 13.73 -14.14
C ASP A 949 83.16 12.66 -14.18
N GLU A 950 82.78 12.13 -13.01
CA GLU A 950 81.73 11.14 -12.80
C GLU A 950 80.35 11.77 -12.52
N LYS A 951 80.27 13.09 -12.30
CA LYS A 951 79.04 13.81 -11.98
C LYS A 951 78.59 14.69 -13.16
N VAL A 952 77.32 14.58 -13.55
CA VAL A 952 76.69 15.47 -14.53
C VAL A 952 75.81 16.48 -13.80
N THR A 953 75.95 17.76 -14.13
CA THR A 953 75.12 18.85 -13.58
C THR A 953 74.04 19.25 -14.59
N PHE A 954 72.78 19.11 -14.22
CA PHE A 954 71.65 19.64 -14.98
C PHE A 954 71.25 20.99 -14.40
N ARG A 955 71.20 22.02 -15.26
CA ARG A 955 70.60 23.31 -14.91
C ARG A 955 69.17 23.36 -15.44
N VAL A 956 68.23 23.61 -14.54
CA VAL A 956 66.79 23.69 -14.82
C VAL A 956 66.22 25.01 -14.35
N ARG A 957 65.01 25.33 -14.82
CA ARG A 957 64.22 26.46 -14.36
C ARG A 957 62.75 26.07 -14.46
N SER A 958 62.01 26.14 -13.34
CA SER A 958 60.60 25.70 -13.29
C SER A 958 59.62 26.62 -14.03
N SER A 959 60.01 27.86 -14.27
CA SER A 959 59.27 28.87 -15.04
C SER A 959 60.27 29.89 -15.61
N PRO A 960 60.00 30.57 -16.74
CA PRO A 960 60.93 31.56 -17.31
C PRO A 960 61.48 32.59 -16.32
N THR A 961 60.69 32.95 -15.30
CA THR A 961 61.01 33.92 -14.23
C THR A 961 61.53 33.31 -12.92
N ALA A 962 61.57 31.98 -12.80
CA ALA A 962 62.03 31.30 -11.59
C ALA A 962 63.57 31.33 -11.46
N PRO A 963 64.14 31.19 -10.25
CA PRO A 963 65.58 30.99 -10.08
C PRO A 963 66.07 29.74 -10.84
N GLN A 964 67.32 29.77 -11.28
CA GLN A 964 67.95 28.62 -11.93
C GLN A 964 68.40 27.63 -10.86
N GLU A 965 67.87 26.41 -10.92
CA GLU A 965 68.18 25.33 -9.98
C GLU A 965 69.13 24.32 -10.63
N THR A 966 69.90 23.60 -9.80
CA THR A 966 70.86 22.59 -10.26
C THR A 966 70.58 21.24 -9.64
N VAL A 967 70.43 20.21 -10.47
CA VAL A 967 70.30 18.80 -10.05
C VAL A 967 71.53 18.05 -10.57
N ILE A 968 72.17 17.28 -9.69
CA ILE A 968 73.38 16.52 -10.00
C ILE A 968 73.02 15.05 -10.11
N VAL A 969 73.65 14.30 -11.01
CA VAL A 969 73.41 12.86 -11.19
C VAL A 969 74.68 12.14 -11.67
N SER A 970 74.80 10.84 -11.37
CA SER A 970 75.92 10.02 -11.84
C SER A 970 75.93 9.89 -13.37
N LYS A 971 77.08 10.20 -13.99
CA LYS A 971 77.32 10.04 -15.43
C LYS A 971 77.10 8.59 -15.88
N ALA A 972 77.56 7.63 -15.07
CA ALA A 972 77.42 6.20 -15.34
C ALA A 972 75.94 5.76 -15.37
N LEU A 973 75.12 6.26 -14.44
CA LEU A 973 73.68 5.93 -14.37
C LEU A 973 72.93 6.37 -15.64
N LEU A 974 73.26 7.55 -16.16
CA LEU A 974 72.66 8.05 -17.41
C LEU A 974 73.10 7.24 -18.62
N ILE A 975 74.40 6.94 -18.73
CA ILE A 975 74.99 6.15 -19.81
C ILE A 975 74.47 4.69 -19.81
N GLU A 976 74.24 4.10 -18.64
CA GLU A 976 73.63 2.78 -18.50
C GLU A 976 72.14 2.80 -18.88
N GLY A 977 71.41 3.82 -18.42
CA GLY A 977 69.96 3.94 -18.62
C GLY A 977 69.49 4.44 -19.99
N SER A 978 70.35 5.08 -20.79
CA SER A 978 69.99 5.61 -22.10
C SER A 978 71.14 5.58 -23.11
N GLU A 979 70.87 5.04 -24.31
CA GLU A 979 71.77 5.20 -25.46
C GLU A 979 71.91 6.67 -25.87
N VAL A 980 70.88 7.51 -25.65
CA VAL A 980 70.95 8.95 -25.95
C VAL A 980 71.94 9.65 -25.03
N PHE A 981 71.91 9.36 -23.72
CA PHE A 981 72.92 9.88 -22.80
C PHE A 981 74.31 9.28 -23.05
N ARG A 982 74.41 8.00 -23.44
CA ARG A 982 75.68 7.39 -23.90
C ARG A 982 76.30 8.19 -25.03
N ARG A 983 75.55 8.46 -26.11
CA ARG A 983 76.05 9.27 -27.24
C ARG A 983 76.35 10.72 -26.84
N MET A 984 75.55 11.32 -25.97
CA MET A 984 75.75 12.69 -25.47
C MET A 984 77.05 12.85 -24.66
N PHE A 985 77.44 11.83 -23.88
CA PHE A 985 78.53 11.94 -22.91
C PHE A 985 79.82 11.19 -23.29
N GLU A 986 79.75 10.20 -24.18
CA GLU A 986 80.91 9.49 -24.74
C GLU A 986 81.29 9.98 -26.15
N GLY A 987 80.46 10.80 -26.80
CA GLY A 987 80.72 11.34 -28.14
C GLY A 987 81.51 12.65 -28.13
N ASP A 988 82.58 12.71 -28.95
CA ASP A 988 83.46 13.89 -29.09
C ASP A 988 82.78 15.15 -29.69
N HIS A 989 81.55 15.02 -30.19
CA HIS A 989 80.82 16.04 -30.94
C HIS A 989 79.86 16.90 -30.11
N PHE A 990 79.59 16.52 -28.85
CA PHE A 990 78.72 17.27 -27.95
C PHE A 990 79.52 18.24 -27.07
N ILE A 991 78.86 19.28 -26.55
CA ILE A 991 79.48 20.23 -25.60
C ILE A 991 79.37 19.63 -24.17
N GLU A 992 78.29 18.90 -23.96
CA GLU A 992 77.92 18.15 -22.77
C GLU A 992 78.96 17.09 -22.39
N SER A 993 79.61 16.43 -23.36
CA SER A 993 80.69 15.45 -23.10
C SER A 993 81.98 16.09 -22.56
N LYS A 994 82.22 17.37 -22.85
CA LYS A 994 83.41 18.13 -22.39
C LYS A 994 83.18 18.82 -21.05
N ASN A 995 81.96 19.29 -20.81
CA ASN A 995 81.63 20.10 -19.64
C ASN A 995 80.87 19.33 -18.54
N ASN A 996 80.39 18.11 -18.82
CA ASN A 996 79.48 17.33 -17.95
C ASN A 996 78.27 18.15 -17.46
N GLU A 997 77.76 19.06 -18.29
CA GLU A 997 76.74 20.02 -17.91
C GLU A 997 75.65 20.12 -18.98
N VAL A 998 74.40 19.94 -18.57
CA VAL A 998 73.22 19.96 -19.46
C VAL A 998 72.33 21.14 -19.08
N HIS A 999 72.00 21.98 -20.07
CA HIS A 999 71.12 23.13 -19.88
C HIS A 999 69.74 22.85 -20.44
N LEU A 1000 68.75 22.69 -19.55
CA LEU A 1000 67.35 22.57 -19.95
C LEU A 1000 66.72 23.97 -20.04
N HIS A 1001 66.37 24.35 -21.27
CA HIS A 1001 65.71 25.63 -21.57
C HIS A 1001 64.18 25.57 -21.45
N GLU A 1002 63.60 24.37 -21.38
CA GLU A 1002 62.18 24.16 -21.09
C GLU A 1002 61.85 24.38 -19.61
N PRO A 1003 60.61 24.75 -19.27
CA PRO A 1003 60.15 24.85 -17.90
C PRO A 1003 60.02 23.45 -17.27
N ILE A 1004 61.05 23.04 -16.52
CA ILE A 1004 61.13 21.75 -15.84
C ILE A 1004 61.49 22.01 -14.37
N SER A 1005 60.77 21.40 -13.44
CA SER A 1005 61.06 21.50 -12.01
C SER A 1005 62.23 20.60 -11.59
N ALA A 1006 62.95 21.00 -10.54
CA ALA A 1006 64.01 20.15 -9.97
C ALA A 1006 63.45 18.82 -9.43
N ASP A 1007 62.21 18.81 -8.93
CA ASP A 1007 61.54 17.60 -8.43
C ASP A 1007 61.10 16.66 -9.56
N GLY A 1008 60.59 17.19 -10.66
CA GLY A 1008 60.31 16.43 -11.88
C GLY A 1008 61.58 15.79 -12.47
N LEU A 1009 62.70 16.52 -12.45
CA LEU A 1009 63.98 15.98 -12.90
C LEU A 1009 64.55 14.92 -11.93
N ARG A 1010 64.43 15.09 -10.61
CA ARG A 1010 64.77 14.07 -9.60
C ARG A 1010 63.94 12.80 -9.79
N TYR A 1011 62.64 12.95 -10.03
CA TYR A 1011 61.72 11.84 -10.29
C TYR A 1011 62.07 11.13 -11.61
N PHE A 1012 62.38 11.86 -12.69
CA PHE A 1012 62.88 11.29 -13.94
C PHE A 1012 64.14 10.44 -13.73
N PHE A 1013 65.15 10.93 -13.00
CA PHE A 1013 66.36 10.14 -12.70
C PHE A 1013 66.11 8.93 -11.81
N TYR A 1014 65.12 8.99 -10.91
CA TYR A 1014 64.67 7.81 -10.16
C TYR A 1014 64.12 6.73 -11.11
N LEU A 1015 63.31 7.12 -12.10
CA LEU A 1015 62.75 6.19 -13.08
C LEU A 1015 63.83 5.58 -13.98
N VAL A 1016 64.82 6.37 -14.41
CA VAL A 1016 66.02 5.87 -15.12
C VAL A 1016 66.74 4.79 -14.28
N ARG A 1017 66.89 5.01 -12.97
CA ARG A 1017 67.48 4.03 -12.04
C ARG A 1017 66.61 2.80 -11.82
N LEU A 1018 65.29 2.93 -11.83
CA LEU A 1018 64.39 1.78 -11.80
C LEU A 1018 64.45 0.97 -13.10
N GLN A 1019 64.64 1.63 -14.25
CA GLN A 1019 64.84 0.96 -15.53
C GLN A 1019 66.16 0.17 -15.56
N THR A 1020 67.31 0.76 -15.19
CA THR A 1020 68.59 0.02 -15.20
C THR A 1020 68.58 -1.18 -14.25
N LEU A 1021 67.89 -1.07 -13.12
CA LEU A 1021 67.70 -2.16 -12.16
C LEU A 1021 66.64 -3.19 -12.59
N ASN A 1022 66.00 -3.05 -13.76
CA ASN A 1022 64.86 -3.86 -14.22
C ASN A 1022 63.70 -3.95 -13.19
N LYS A 1023 63.46 -2.85 -12.48
CA LYS A 1023 62.41 -2.70 -11.44
C LYS A 1023 61.24 -1.83 -11.85
N LEU A 1024 61.36 -1.07 -12.94
CA LEU A 1024 60.24 -0.32 -13.51
C LEU A 1024 59.29 -1.29 -14.22
N THR A 1025 58.19 -1.64 -13.57
CA THR A 1025 57.09 -2.39 -14.19
C THR A 1025 56.20 -1.43 -15.00
N GLY A 1026 55.12 -1.93 -15.63
CA GLY A 1026 54.25 -1.14 -16.52
C GLY A 1026 53.49 0.05 -15.89
N MET A 1027 53.77 0.38 -14.63
CA MET A 1027 53.33 1.54 -13.87
C MET A 1027 54.53 2.14 -13.14
N ALA A 1028 54.75 3.45 -13.28
CA ALA A 1028 55.74 4.16 -12.47
C ALA A 1028 55.24 4.36 -11.02
N PRO A 1029 56.13 4.47 -10.00
CA PRO A 1029 55.73 4.79 -8.63
C PRO A 1029 55.11 6.19 -8.54
N PRO A 1030 54.09 6.42 -7.68
CA PRO A 1030 53.44 7.73 -7.57
C PRO A 1030 54.38 8.81 -7.01
N PRO A 1031 54.46 10.00 -7.61
CA PRO A 1031 55.12 11.17 -7.02
C PRO A 1031 54.22 11.87 -5.99
N LYS A 1032 54.79 12.80 -5.22
CA LYS A 1032 54.02 13.66 -4.30
C LYS A 1032 53.16 14.73 -4.98
N VAL A 1033 53.48 15.09 -6.22
CA VAL A 1033 52.82 16.12 -7.03
C VAL A 1033 52.79 15.67 -8.49
N ILE A 1034 51.67 15.90 -9.19
CA ILE A 1034 51.45 15.37 -10.55
C ILE A 1034 52.41 16.00 -11.57
N GLU A 1035 52.80 17.26 -11.32
CA GLU A 1035 53.72 18.05 -12.12
C GLU A 1035 55.07 17.34 -12.31
N ALA A 1036 55.53 16.61 -11.29
CA ALA A 1036 56.77 15.83 -11.40
C ALA A 1036 56.66 14.69 -12.41
N SER A 1037 55.50 14.05 -12.55
CA SER A 1037 55.26 13.05 -13.61
C SER A 1037 55.12 13.70 -14.99
N LEU A 1038 54.50 14.88 -15.11
CA LEU A 1038 54.38 15.61 -16.37
C LEU A 1038 55.76 16.07 -16.89
N ASP A 1039 56.62 16.57 -15.99
CA ASP A 1039 58.03 16.88 -16.28
C ASP A 1039 58.80 15.63 -16.71
N ALA A 1040 58.66 14.52 -15.97
CA ALA A 1040 59.34 13.27 -16.31
C ALA A 1040 58.86 12.65 -17.63
N LEU A 1041 57.58 12.83 -17.99
CA LEU A 1041 57.05 12.44 -19.30
C LEU A 1041 57.68 13.28 -20.43
N SER A 1042 57.75 14.61 -20.25
CA SER A 1042 58.43 15.54 -21.16
C SER A 1042 59.89 15.12 -21.40
N LEU A 1043 60.61 14.79 -20.32
CA LEU A 1043 62.01 14.35 -20.37
C LEU A 1043 62.15 12.97 -21.03
N ALA A 1044 61.27 12.02 -20.73
CA ALA A 1044 61.29 10.69 -21.35
C ALA A 1044 61.08 10.77 -22.87
N GLN A 1045 60.15 11.62 -23.32
CA GLN A 1045 59.92 11.87 -24.76
C GLN A 1045 61.13 12.56 -25.41
N LYS A 1046 61.65 13.62 -24.78
CA LYS A 1046 62.81 14.37 -25.28
C LYS A 1046 64.09 13.52 -25.40
N TYR A 1047 64.32 12.60 -24.48
CA TYR A 1047 65.46 11.69 -24.49
C TYR A 1047 65.17 10.30 -25.10
N LEU A 1048 64.02 10.13 -25.77
CA LEU A 1048 63.61 8.93 -26.49
C LEU A 1048 63.68 7.65 -25.62
N LEU A 1049 63.04 7.70 -24.44
CA LEU A 1049 62.98 6.62 -23.44
C LEU A 1049 61.56 6.02 -23.34
N PRO A 1050 61.10 5.22 -24.33
CA PRO A 1050 59.75 4.64 -24.35
C PRO A 1050 59.50 3.69 -23.16
N THR A 1051 60.57 3.10 -22.61
CA THR A 1051 60.60 2.28 -21.40
C THR A 1051 60.23 3.02 -20.11
N ILE A 1052 60.37 4.35 -20.09
CA ILE A 1052 59.92 5.22 -19.00
C ILE A 1052 58.60 5.91 -19.37
N GLU A 1053 58.48 6.35 -20.62
CA GLU A 1053 57.31 7.05 -21.14
C GLU A 1053 56.00 6.31 -20.84
N LYS A 1054 55.87 5.04 -21.23
CA LYS A 1054 54.60 4.29 -21.02
C LYS A 1054 54.27 4.09 -19.52
N PRO A 1055 55.19 3.66 -18.63
CA PRO A 1055 54.93 3.62 -17.19
C PRO A 1055 54.56 4.97 -16.55
N VAL A 1056 55.13 6.09 -17.02
CA VAL A 1056 54.80 7.43 -16.52
C VAL A 1056 53.42 7.89 -17.01
N LEU A 1057 53.14 7.69 -18.30
CA LEU A 1057 51.84 7.97 -18.90
C LEU A 1057 50.71 7.21 -18.17
N ASN A 1058 50.96 5.93 -17.86
CA ASN A 1058 50.04 5.07 -17.14
C ASN A 1058 49.80 5.52 -15.67
N ILE A 1059 50.83 5.95 -14.93
CA ILE A 1059 50.61 6.47 -13.57
C ILE A 1059 49.87 7.81 -13.58
N ILE A 1060 50.12 8.69 -14.57
CA ILE A 1060 49.37 9.95 -14.72
C ILE A 1060 47.88 9.67 -14.94
N LYS A 1061 47.54 8.78 -15.89
CA LYS A 1061 46.13 8.35 -16.12
C LYS A 1061 45.48 7.82 -14.84
N THR A 1062 46.25 7.12 -14.00
CA THR A 1062 45.78 6.50 -12.74
C THR A 1062 45.63 7.48 -11.58
N LEU A 1063 46.41 8.58 -11.56
CA LEU A 1063 46.39 9.61 -10.51
C LEU A 1063 45.45 10.79 -10.81
N LEU A 1064 44.64 10.71 -11.88
CA LEU A 1064 43.66 11.74 -12.21
C LEU A 1064 42.61 11.90 -11.09
N ASN A 1065 42.51 13.11 -10.55
CA ASN A 1065 41.54 13.53 -9.55
C ASN A 1065 41.06 14.97 -9.83
N ASP A 1066 40.09 15.46 -9.07
CA ASP A 1066 39.47 16.77 -9.26
C ASP A 1066 40.39 17.96 -8.93
N ASP A 1067 41.46 17.76 -8.15
CA ASP A 1067 42.50 18.76 -7.90
C ASP A 1067 43.49 18.89 -9.09
N CYS A 1068 43.79 17.77 -9.77
CA CYS A 1068 44.91 17.69 -10.72
C CYS A 1068 44.52 17.64 -12.21
N VAL A 1069 43.28 17.23 -12.54
CA VAL A 1069 42.86 16.96 -13.93
C VAL A 1069 42.96 18.19 -14.84
N LEU A 1070 42.69 19.40 -14.32
CA LEU A 1070 42.81 20.63 -15.11
C LEU A 1070 44.28 20.89 -15.49
N ASN A 1071 45.23 20.68 -14.58
CA ASN A 1071 46.66 20.84 -14.86
C ASN A 1071 47.14 19.84 -15.93
N VAL A 1072 46.69 18.59 -15.85
CA VAL A 1072 47.00 17.54 -16.85
C VAL A 1072 46.38 17.89 -18.21
N PHE A 1073 45.13 18.37 -18.24
CA PHE A 1073 44.45 18.83 -19.46
C PHE A 1073 45.23 19.98 -20.13
N GLU A 1074 45.55 21.05 -19.39
CA GLU A 1074 46.31 22.18 -19.94
C GLU A 1074 47.72 21.77 -20.42
N TRP A 1075 48.41 20.92 -19.66
CA TRP A 1075 49.72 20.39 -20.07
C TRP A 1075 49.59 19.56 -21.36
N SER A 1076 48.55 18.75 -21.49
CA SER A 1076 48.35 17.90 -22.67
C SER A 1076 48.10 18.70 -23.95
N LEU A 1077 47.37 19.82 -23.87
CA LEU A 1077 47.21 20.76 -24.98
C LEU A 1077 48.53 21.45 -25.35
N ARG A 1078 49.29 21.94 -24.35
CA ARG A 1078 50.58 22.62 -24.58
C ARG A 1078 51.63 21.73 -25.24
N ASN A 1079 51.60 20.42 -24.96
CA ASN A 1079 52.58 19.45 -25.43
C ASN A 1079 52.03 18.49 -26.51
N TYR A 1080 50.84 18.76 -27.05
CA TYR A 1080 50.17 17.94 -28.08
C TYR A 1080 49.99 16.44 -27.72
N ASN A 1081 49.87 16.12 -26.42
CA ASN A 1081 49.74 14.75 -25.95
C ASN A 1081 48.28 14.28 -26.02
N GLN A 1082 47.92 13.60 -27.11
CA GLN A 1082 46.53 13.16 -27.34
C GLN A 1082 46.01 12.17 -26.30
N GLU A 1083 46.85 11.26 -25.78
CA GLU A 1083 46.41 10.25 -24.81
C GLU A 1083 45.99 10.88 -23.47
N LEU A 1084 46.77 11.82 -22.94
CA LEU A 1084 46.40 12.53 -21.71
C LEU A 1084 45.26 13.53 -21.94
N LEU A 1085 45.14 14.09 -23.15
CA LEU A 1085 44.03 14.95 -23.51
C LEU A 1085 42.70 14.17 -23.51
N VAL A 1086 42.68 12.96 -24.09
CA VAL A 1086 41.51 12.07 -24.04
C VAL A 1086 41.22 11.62 -22.61
N ALA A 1087 42.23 11.17 -21.85
CA ALA A 1087 42.04 10.71 -20.47
C ALA A 1087 41.48 11.81 -19.55
N SER A 1088 42.00 13.03 -19.63
CA SER A 1088 41.50 14.18 -18.86
C SER A 1088 40.11 14.63 -19.31
N THR A 1089 39.83 14.67 -20.63
CA THR A 1089 38.49 14.96 -21.18
C THR A 1089 37.46 13.93 -20.71
N TYR A 1090 37.81 12.64 -20.73
CA TYR A 1090 36.96 11.57 -20.21
C TYR A 1090 36.77 11.67 -18.69
N TYR A 1091 37.77 12.12 -17.93
CA TYR A 1091 37.60 12.39 -16.49
C TYR A 1091 36.57 13.51 -16.26
N PHE A 1092 36.65 14.65 -16.97
CA PHE A 1092 35.65 15.72 -16.90
C PHE A 1092 34.23 15.23 -17.18
N LEU A 1093 34.05 14.24 -18.06
CA LEU A 1093 32.75 13.66 -18.40
C LEU A 1093 32.29 12.58 -17.41
N TYR A 1094 33.08 11.54 -17.18
CA TYR A 1094 32.68 10.29 -16.51
C TYR A 1094 32.88 10.26 -14.99
N SER A 1095 33.80 11.05 -14.42
CA SER A 1095 34.19 10.98 -13.00
C SER A 1095 33.00 10.95 -12.02
N ASP A 1096 32.98 9.94 -11.14
CA ASP A 1096 31.98 9.75 -10.08
C ASP A 1096 32.34 10.57 -8.82
N ILE A 1097 32.63 11.85 -9.03
CA ILE A 1097 32.79 12.85 -7.97
C ILE A 1097 31.46 13.53 -7.68
N SER A 1098 31.31 14.13 -6.49
CA SER A 1098 30.08 14.86 -6.16
C SER A 1098 29.79 15.97 -7.16
N GLY A 1099 28.52 16.17 -7.52
CA GLY A 1099 28.12 17.23 -8.47
C GLY A 1099 28.60 18.63 -8.07
N ALA A 1100 28.71 18.90 -6.76
CA ALA A 1100 29.26 20.16 -6.24
C ALA A 1100 30.78 20.31 -6.44
N ALA A 1101 31.56 19.21 -6.40
CA ALA A 1101 32.97 19.23 -6.77
C ALA A 1101 33.14 19.41 -8.28
N LYS A 1102 32.35 18.66 -9.07
CA LYS A 1102 32.34 18.75 -10.54
C LYS A 1102 31.98 20.14 -11.06
N TRP A 1103 31.01 20.79 -10.41
CA TRP A 1103 30.64 22.18 -10.68
C TRP A 1103 31.80 23.17 -10.47
N LYS A 1104 32.53 23.06 -9.35
CA LYS A 1104 33.74 23.87 -9.10
C LYS A 1104 34.80 23.63 -10.18
N LEU A 1105 35.03 22.36 -10.52
CA LEU A 1105 36.00 21.96 -11.55
C LEU A 1105 35.64 22.52 -12.94
N TYR A 1106 34.37 22.49 -13.32
CA TYR A 1106 33.90 23.08 -14.60
C TYR A 1106 34.08 24.61 -14.62
N ARG A 1107 33.83 25.30 -13.50
CA ARG A 1107 34.10 26.74 -13.40
C ARG A 1107 35.59 27.08 -13.40
N ALA A 1108 36.44 26.24 -12.81
CA ALA A 1108 37.89 26.38 -12.90
C ALA A 1108 38.36 26.26 -14.36
N ALA A 1109 37.88 25.25 -15.09
CA ALA A 1109 38.19 25.08 -16.51
C ALA A 1109 37.69 26.25 -17.38
N ASN A 1110 36.49 26.79 -17.11
CA ASN A 1110 35.95 27.95 -17.82
C ASN A 1110 36.73 29.26 -17.58
N ARG A 1111 37.52 29.33 -16.51
CA ARG A 1111 38.44 30.43 -16.18
C ARG A 1111 39.86 30.22 -16.75
N SER A 1112 40.16 29.05 -17.31
CA SER A 1112 41.42 28.76 -17.99
C SER A 1112 41.57 29.55 -19.29
N CYS A 1113 42.81 29.73 -19.73
CA CYS A 1113 43.11 30.20 -21.08
C CYS A 1113 42.71 29.20 -22.18
N TYR A 1114 42.45 27.93 -21.85
CA TYR A 1114 41.99 26.88 -22.76
C TYR A 1114 40.48 26.56 -22.65
N ARG A 1115 39.68 27.50 -22.14
CA ARG A 1115 38.23 27.30 -21.90
C ARG A 1115 37.47 26.90 -23.18
N ASP A 1116 37.86 27.44 -24.32
CA ASP A 1116 37.16 27.29 -25.59
C ASP A 1116 37.49 25.90 -26.19
N GLU A 1117 38.76 25.47 -26.10
CA GLU A 1117 39.20 24.11 -26.39
C GLU A 1117 38.56 23.07 -25.45
N TRP A 1118 38.49 23.36 -24.15
CA TRP A 1118 37.84 22.51 -23.15
C TRP A 1118 36.36 22.30 -23.47
N ARG A 1119 35.60 23.38 -23.65
CA ARG A 1119 34.17 23.31 -23.98
C ARG A 1119 33.96 22.58 -25.32
N ARG A 1120 34.81 22.84 -26.33
CA ARG A 1120 34.77 22.16 -27.63
C ARG A 1120 35.01 20.66 -27.48
N LEU A 1121 36.07 20.22 -26.79
CA LEU A 1121 36.42 18.80 -26.64
C LEU A 1121 35.36 18.00 -25.88
N LEU A 1122 34.76 18.56 -24.81
CA LEU A 1122 33.63 17.91 -24.14
C LEU A 1122 32.44 17.75 -25.08
N THR A 1123 32.12 18.79 -25.85
CA THR A 1123 31.01 18.82 -26.80
C THR A 1123 31.21 17.83 -27.96
N GLU A 1124 32.40 17.81 -28.55
CA GLU A 1124 32.79 16.88 -29.62
C GLU A 1124 32.82 15.42 -29.14
N THR A 1125 33.29 15.17 -27.91
CA THR A 1125 33.30 13.81 -27.32
C THR A 1125 31.88 13.27 -27.14
N ILE A 1126 30.93 14.13 -26.73
CA ILE A 1126 29.51 13.75 -26.65
C ILE A 1126 28.92 13.58 -28.05
N LEU A 1127 29.17 14.53 -28.96
CA LEU A 1127 28.67 14.50 -30.35
C LEU A 1127 29.07 13.20 -31.06
N TYR A 1128 30.33 12.81 -30.98
CA TYR A 1128 30.87 11.59 -31.60
C TYR A 1128 30.17 10.30 -31.14
N ARG A 1129 29.56 10.29 -29.94
CA ARG A 1129 28.81 9.14 -29.41
C ARG A 1129 27.31 9.15 -29.72
N VAL A 1130 26.74 10.29 -30.08
CA VAL A 1130 25.31 10.41 -30.42
C VAL A 1130 25.06 10.60 -31.90
N GLN A 1131 26.06 11.02 -32.67
CA GLN A 1131 25.95 11.18 -34.11
C GLN A 1131 25.48 9.84 -34.72
N PRO A 1132 24.38 9.84 -35.50
CA PRO A 1132 23.98 8.64 -36.21
C PRO A 1132 25.12 8.25 -37.15
N ASN A 1133 25.56 6.99 -37.09
CA ASN A 1133 26.60 6.47 -37.97
C ASN A 1133 26.25 6.82 -39.42
N ALA A 1134 27.02 7.72 -40.03
CA ALA A 1134 27.08 7.82 -41.48
C ALA A 1134 27.81 6.56 -41.96
N GLU A 1135 27.02 5.57 -42.38
CA GLU A 1135 27.37 4.36 -43.14
C GLU A 1135 28.80 3.82 -42.95
N LEU A 1136 28.90 2.76 -42.14
CA LEU A 1136 30.02 1.82 -42.10
C LEU A 1136 29.57 0.48 -42.71
#